data_AF-A0A2E6Q4A0-F1
#
_entry.id   AF-A0A2E6Q4A0-F1
#
_cell.length_a   1.000
_cell.length_b   1.000
_cell.length_c   1.000
_cell.angle_alpha   90.00
_cell.angle_beta   90.00
_cell.angle_gamma   90.00
#
_symmetry.space_group_name_H-M   'P 1'
#
loop_
_entity.id
_entity.type
_entity.pdbx_description
1 polymer ?
#
loop_
_entity_poly.entity_id
_entity_poly.type
_entity_poly.pdbx_seq_one_letter_code
_entity_poly.pdbx_strand_id
1 'polypeptide(L)'
;MSNDAISTGPELPDNPAESKVDDPRLLANRDLSWLRFLSRVRLQSSDTRHPLLDRVRFAGIATAILDEFFMKRIALMLERLEEGRVTASLDGLPIQEVLERSIELIRREQSELDRIWFEELVPNLNTQGVVVLDYRELPPTDRLRVDQWFEREVEPVLTPLAVDEGHPFPFISNLSTSLGVLLRVPGESVKQFARIKLPDGLPRMVPVPQSGPVGLIQDPYRTRFVPLWQLVEANLGAVFPGMEILDSALFRLTRGAGLETGEEDDDEPDLMSTVETELARRRFAGAVRLEMEPDSSLELRALLLDELGLLESAVMVRTSPFEPAAYHQLAELPRSDLQRKKWKPTVPRRLRENPDMFSTIRDRDLFVHHPYESFHDSVERFVSDAAHDDKVVAIKQTLYRTTSDSPFIESLIHAAESGKQVACLVELRARFDERNNVGLARVLEKHGVHVAYGVVGLKTHCKLSLVIRREGDGLRRYAHVGTGNYHPGTAQLYTDCGILSCDPRLTEDVADVFNFLTGRSRKKTFNDILLSPQTMKDTFLRLINEEAEHAANGNAARIWGKMNQLEDPEIIQALYRASRAGVQIHLIVRGFCLLRPGIPGLSDNINVVSVIGRFLEHSRIFHFSGGKADPSRGMWYLGSADWMRRNLENRVEVVTPIRDKTCISRMREIMEVGFSDARNAHLVLPNGNSEPISSIDSPIVKEAVNKGTFGTLCDRARRVLESSDPPHQLNLPLRQTKPVAAVKRQPNSTKKWDQATERATRVMLSQPWLDQRELALATENSARAITNLQQKAKSVGWIRVHRIGRSVVWEVRPSAAKDLSARTTVIPGRGTFNKRWLHMRLHAWLEAGNAEVRRSPKSTDPLEAVLPDGNLCRWLILPSLRAVTSLAKIDAESDGSSIIVVPTRSDAKRTETQHAMQALSTDEFIKATPPTLLGGHSK
;
A
#
# COMPACT_ATOMS: atom_id res chain seq x y z
N MET A 1 -26.73 22.09 13.59
CA MET A 1 -25.33 22.24 13.14
C MET A 1 -24.76 23.38 13.96
N SER A 2 -23.88 23.11 14.94
CA SER A 2 -23.48 24.15 15.89
C SER A 2 -22.53 25.17 15.26
N ASN A 3 -22.72 26.43 15.63
CA ASN A 3 -21.84 27.56 15.35
C ASN A 3 -20.47 27.46 16.05
N ASP A 4 -20.08 26.31 16.60
CA ASP A 4 -18.88 26.10 17.45
C ASP A 4 -17.66 25.53 16.68
N ALA A 5 -17.64 25.61 15.36
CA ALA A 5 -16.58 24.96 14.59
C ALA A 5 -15.30 25.82 14.57
N ILE A 6 -14.26 25.37 15.27
CA ILE A 6 -12.91 25.97 15.28
C ILE A 6 -12.43 26.24 13.85
N SER A 7 -12.32 27.51 13.48
CA SER A 7 -11.83 27.91 12.15
C SER A 7 -10.40 27.43 11.94
N THR A 8 -10.10 26.94 10.73
CA THR A 8 -8.72 26.57 10.38
C THR A 8 -7.83 27.77 10.13
N GLY A 9 -8.36 28.99 10.01
CA GLY A 9 -7.57 30.20 9.82
C GLY A 9 -7.96 31.31 10.79
N PRO A 10 -7.24 32.44 10.78
CA PRO A 10 -7.64 33.64 11.51
C PRO A 10 -8.96 34.22 10.96
N GLU A 11 -9.49 35.19 11.68
CA GLU A 11 -10.60 36.01 11.19
C GLU A 11 -10.22 36.67 9.86
N LEU A 12 -11.18 36.68 8.94
CA LEU A 12 -10.99 37.32 7.64
C LEU A 12 -10.87 38.84 7.83
N PRO A 13 -10.17 39.55 6.92
CA PRO A 13 -10.22 41.00 6.87
C PRO A 13 -11.67 41.51 6.74
N ASP A 14 -11.97 42.72 7.23
CA ASP A 14 -13.32 43.31 7.17
C ASP A 14 -13.90 43.34 5.74
N ASN A 15 -13.03 43.57 4.75
CA ASN A 15 -13.38 43.51 3.34
C ASN A 15 -12.40 42.61 2.55
N PRO A 16 -12.64 41.28 2.49
CA PRO A 16 -11.76 40.35 1.78
C PRO A 16 -11.69 40.61 0.27
N ALA A 17 -12.75 41.20 -0.32
CA ALA A 17 -12.82 41.52 -1.74
C ALA A 17 -11.83 42.63 -2.14
N GLU A 18 -11.53 43.57 -1.24
CA GLU A 18 -10.59 44.68 -1.48
C GLU A 18 -9.20 44.42 -0.86
N SER A 19 -9.08 43.38 -0.04
CA SER A 19 -7.82 43.02 0.61
C SER A 19 -6.74 42.67 -0.42
N LYS A 20 -5.49 43.00 -0.10
CA LYS A 20 -4.35 42.52 -0.89
C LYS A 20 -4.28 41.00 -0.78
N VAL A 21 -3.99 40.34 -1.89
CA VAL A 21 -3.99 38.86 -1.93
C VAL A 21 -2.90 38.24 -1.07
N ASP A 22 -1.87 39.01 -0.71
CA ASP A 22 -0.77 38.62 0.17
C ASP A 22 -1.08 38.80 1.68
N ASP A 23 -2.28 39.24 2.05
CA ASP A 23 -2.71 39.28 3.45
C ASP A 23 -2.72 37.85 4.04
N PRO A 24 -1.89 37.56 5.07
CA PRO A 24 -1.82 36.24 5.69
C PRO A 24 -3.17 35.70 6.15
N ARG A 25 -4.11 36.58 6.54
CA ARG A 25 -5.43 36.19 7.05
C ARG A 25 -6.31 35.49 6.00
N LEU A 26 -5.95 35.61 4.72
CA LEU A 26 -6.61 34.93 3.61
C LEU A 26 -6.18 33.46 3.47
N LEU A 27 -5.21 32.99 4.25
CA LEU A 27 -4.77 31.61 4.29
C LEU A 27 -5.41 30.86 5.48
N ALA A 28 -5.68 29.57 5.28
CA ALA A 28 -5.91 28.66 6.38
C ALA A 28 -4.56 28.22 6.98
N ASN A 29 -4.57 27.89 8.27
CA ASN A 29 -3.43 27.28 8.93
C ASN A 29 -3.25 25.84 8.46
N ARG A 30 -1.99 25.50 8.17
CA ARG A 30 -1.58 24.20 7.67
C ARG A 30 -1.98 23.04 8.59
N ASP A 31 -1.72 23.16 9.89
CA ASP A 31 -1.89 22.06 10.84
C ASP A 31 -3.37 21.87 11.21
N LEU A 32 -4.11 22.97 11.36
CA LEU A 32 -5.57 22.91 11.53
C LEU A 32 -6.26 22.33 10.28
N SER A 33 -5.81 22.71 9.08
CA SER A 33 -6.31 22.13 7.81
C SER A 33 -5.98 20.63 7.69
N TRP A 34 -4.87 20.18 8.26
CA TRP A 34 -4.53 18.75 8.33
C TRP A 34 -5.41 17.99 9.33
N LEU A 35 -5.77 18.57 10.47
CA LEU A 35 -6.77 18.00 11.38
C LEU A 35 -8.17 17.92 10.73
N ARG A 36 -8.56 18.89 9.89
CA ARG A 36 -9.80 18.77 9.11
C ARG A 36 -9.77 17.65 8.07
N PHE A 37 -8.59 17.34 7.53
CA PHE A 37 -8.42 16.12 6.74
C PHE A 37 -8.61 14.85 7.59
N LEU A 38 -8.07 14.81 8.81
CA LEU A 38 -8.34 13.72 9.76
C LEU A 38 -9.85 13.58 10.01
N SER A 39 -10.58 14.68 10.24
CA SER A 39 -12.04 14.65 10.42
C SER A 39 -12.73 13.94 9.26
N ARG A 40 -12.35 14.26 8.01
CA ARG A 40 -12.90 13.60 6.80
C ARG A 40 -12.60 12.10 6.74
N VAL A 41 -11.42 11.68 7.22
CA VAL A 41 -11.04 10.26 7.33
C VAL A 41 -11.85 9.55 8.41
N ARG A 42 -11.99 10.17 9.60
CA ARG A 42 -12.84 9.64 10.68
C ARG A 42 -14.29 9.48 10.23
N LEU A 43 -14.84 10.41 9.47
CA LEU A 43 -16.21 10.29 8.96
C LEU A 43 -16.45 8.98 8.17
N GLN A 44 -15.42 8.41 7.55
CA GLN A 44 -15.53 7.13 6.86
C GLN A 44 -15.78 5.93 7.80
N SER A 45 -15.46 6.03 9.10
CA SER A 45 -15.81 4.99 10.08
C SER A 45 -17.29 5.02 10.49
N SER A 46 -17.98 6.15 10.31
CA SER A 46 -19.44 6.23 10.52
C SER A 46 -20.27 5.98 9.25
N ASP A 47 -19.64 6.03 8.07
CA ASP A 47 -20.37 5.89 6.82
C ASP A 47 -20.84 4.44 6.58
N THR A 48 -22.13 4.20 6.78
CA THR A 48 -22.79 2.89 6.62
C THR A 48 -22.80 2.36 5.19
N ARG A 49 -22.41 3.18 4.21
CA ARG A 49 -22.18 2.75 2.82
C ARG A 49 -20.91 1.90 2.69
N HIS A 50 -20.04 1.94 3.68
CA HIS A 50 -18.88 1.05 3.81
C HIS A 50 -19.26 -0.23 4.55
N PRO A 51 -18.74 -1.40 4.11
CA PRO A 51 -18.84 -2.63 4.89
C PRO A 51 -18.25 -2.44 6.30
N LEU A 52 -18.79 -3.19 7.27
CA LEU A 52 -18.48 -2.98 8.69
C LEU A 52 -16.97 -3.04 9.01
N LEU A 53 -16.23 -4.00 8.44
CA LEU A 53 -14.79 -4.10 8.68
C LEU A 53 -13.98 -3.04 7.92
N ASP A 54 -14.53 -2.44 6.86
CA ASP A 54 -13.92 -1.24 6.26
C ASP A 54 -14.06 -0.03 7.19
N ARG A 55 -15.21 0.11 7.89
CA ARG A 55 -15.42 1.18 8.88
C ARG A 55 -14.46 1.06 10.06
N VAL A 56 -14.27 -0.16 10.58
CA VAL A 56 -13.24 -0.45 11.61
C VAL A 56 -11.84 -0.08 11.12
N ARG A 57 -11.52 -0.40 9.85
CA ARG A 57 -10.25 -0.01 9.24
C ARG A 57 -10.04 1.50 9.23
N PHE A 58 -11.08 2.29 8.93
CA PHE A 58 -10.98 3.76 8.95
C PHE A 58 -10.76 4.33 10.36
N ALA A 59 -11.35 3.74 11.40
CA ALA A 59 -11.07 4.14 12.78
C ALA A 59 -9.59 3.90 13.16
N GLY A 60 -9.02 2.77 12.72
CA GLY A 60 -7.59 2.49 12.86
C GLY A 60 -6.70 3.46 12.07
N ILE A 61 -7.08 3.81 10.84
CA ILE A 61 -6.36 4.81 10.02
C ILE A 61 -6.40 6.19 10.68
N ALA A 62 -7.55 6.62 11.19
CA ALA A 62 -7.69 7.90 11.90
C ALA A 62 -6.79 7.94 13.15
N THR A 63 -6.73 6.83 13.91
CA THR A 63 -5.82 6.69 15.05
C THR A 63 -4.34 6.81 14.64
N ALA A 64 -3.94 6.16 13.54
CA ALA A 64 -2.57 6.25 13.05
C ALA A 64 -2.20 7.66 12.55
N ILE A 65 -3.15 8.39 11.95
CA ILE A 65 -2.94 9.79 11.53
C ILE A 65 -2.77 10.69 12.76
N LEU A 66 -3.54 10.46 13.83
CA LEU A 66 -3.35 11.18 15.10
C LEU A 66 -1.97 10.92 15.70
N ASP A 67 -1.51 9.66 15.73
CA ASP A 67 -0.16 9.31 16.18
C ASP A 67 0.90 10.11 15.39
N GLU A 68 0.79 10.13 14.06
CA GLU A 68 1.69 10.90 13.19
C GLU A 68 1.62 12.41 13.47
N PHE A 69 0.43 12.94 13.76
CA PHE A 69 0.24 14.35 14.07
C PHE A 69 0.96 14.76 15.36
N PHE A 70 0.84 13.96 16.42
CA PHE A 70 1.56 14.20 17.67
C PHE A 70 3.07 14.12 17.47
N MET A 71 3.53 13.03 16.84
CA MET A 71 4.96 12.79 16.64
C MET A 71 5.64 13.90 15.83
N LYS A 72 4.93 14.52 14.87
CA LYS A 72 5.56 15.47 13.93
C LYS A 72 5.19 16.92 14.18
N ARG A 73 3.93 17.22 14.48
CA ARG A 73 3.41 18.60 14.46
C ARG A 73 3.27 19.16 15.86
N ILE A 74 2.68 18.40 16.78
CA ILE A 74 2.65 18.81 18.20
C ILE A 74 4.07 18.91 18.74
N ALA A 75 4.90 17.89 18.50
CA ALA A 75 6.31 17.91 18.91
C ALA A 75 7.04 19.17 18.43
N LEU A 76 6.93 19.50 17.14
CA LEU A 76 7.58 20.67 16.55
C LEU A 76 7.04 21.99 17.14
N MET A 77 5.74 22.07 17.45
CA MET A 77 5.16 23.27 18.05
C MET A 77 5.64 23.47 19.49
N LEU A 78 5.67 22.40 20.29
CA LEU A 78 6.16 22.45 21.68
C LEU A 78 7.63 22.87 21.73
N GLU A 79 8.47 22.24 20.90
CA GLU A 79 9.90 22.57 20.82
C GLU A 79 10.15 24.04 20.45
N ARG A 80 9.43 24.57 19.45
CA ARG A 80 9.54 25.99 19.07
C ARG A 80 9.13 26.94 20.19
N LEU A 81 8.12 26.58 20.98
CA LEU A 81 7.68 27.36 22.13
C LEU A 81 8.75 27.34 23.23
N GLU A 82 9.37 26.19 23.49
CA GLU A 82 10.48 26.05 24.43
C GLU A 82 11.71 26.87 24.03
N GLU A 83 12.01 26.96 22.72
CA GLU A 83 13.06 27.81 22.16
C GLU A 83 12.71 29.32 22.17
N GLY A 84 11.52 29.70 22.63
CA GLY A 84 11.04 31.08 22.61
C GLY A 84 10.73 31.62 21.21
N ARG A 85 10.59 30.75 20.20
CA ARG A 85 10.23 31.14 18.83
C ARG A 85 8.73 31.40 18.75
N VAL A 86 8.35 32.68 18.68
CA VAL A 86 6.94 33.11 18.57
C VAL A 86 6.49 33.25 17.11
N THR A 87 7.39 33.04 16.13
CA THR A 87 7.11 33.33 14.71
C THR A 87 5.81 32.71 14.23
N ALA A 88 4.93 33.59 13.73
CA ALA A 88 3.65 33.21 13.19
C ALA A 88 3.79 32.25 12.02
N SER A 89 2.80 31.38 11.89
CA SER A 89 2.57 30.55 10.71
C SER A 89 2.31 31.41 9.46
N LEU A 90 2.26 30.82 8.26
CA LEU A 90 2.02 31.55 7.01
C LEU A 90 0.73 32.37 7.03
N ASP A 91 -0.25 31.95 7.83
CA ASP A 91 -1.54 32.61 8.03
C ASP A 91 -1.53 33.71 9.10
N GLY A 92 -0.42 33.90 9.82
CA GLY A 92 -0.27 34.94 10.84
C GLY A 92 -0.67 34.52 12.26
N LEU A 93 -1.20 33.29 12.47
CA LEU A 93 -1.52 32.82 13.82
C LEU A 93 -0.26 32.50 14.65
N PRO A 94 -0.22 32.91 15.94
CA PRO A 94 0.82 32.50 16.89
C PRO A 94 0.84 30.99 17.10
N ILE A 95 2.03 30.41 17.30
CA ILE A 95 2.20 28.95 17.50
C ILE A 95 1.39 28.45 18.71
N GLN A 96 1.36 29.21 19.81
CA GLN A 96 0.60 28.87 21.01
C GLN A 96 -0.91 28.72 20.69
N GLU A 97 -1.47 29.65 19.94
CA GLU A 97 -2.88 29.61 19.55
C GLU A 97 -3.17 28.43 18.61
N VAL A 98 -2.27 28.12 17.67
CA VAL A 98 -2.40 26.95 16.79
C VAL A 98 -2.34 25.65 17.60
N LEU A 99 -1.45 25.56 18.60
CA LEU A 99 -1.35 24.41 19.49
C LEU A 99 -2.65 24.22 20.29
N GLU A 100 -3.17 25.28 20.90
CA GLU A 100 -4.43 25.24 21.68
C GLU A 100 -5.61 24.78 20.82
N ARG A 101 -5.81 25.41 19.65
CA ARG A 101 -6.84 25.00 18.68
C ARG A 101 -6.65 23.56 18.20
N SER A 102 -5.41 23.12 18.01
CA SER A 102 -5.10 21.75 17.61
C SER A 102 -5.46 20.74 18.69
N ILE A 103 -5.08 20.99 19.94
CA ILE A 103 -5.40 20.13 21.09
C ILE A 103 -6.92 20.03 21.29
N GLU A 104 -7.64 21.14 21.16
CA GLU A 104 -9.10 21.14 21.25
C GLU A 104 -9.75 20.32 20.13
N LEU A 105 -9.32 20.51 18.88
CA LEU A 105 -9.80 19.71 17.75
C LEU A 105 -9.51 18.22 17.94
N ILE A 106 -8.29 17.87 18.38
CA ILE A 106 -7.89 16.49 18.63
C ILE A 106 -8.79 15.84 19.68
N ARG A 107 -9.07 16.52 20.80
CA ARG A 107 -9.98 16.02 21.83
C ARG A 107 -11.37 15.74 21.24
N ARG A 108 -11.91 16.65 20.43
CA ARG A 108 -13.20 16.45 19.74
C ARG A 108 -13.16 15.22 18.81
N GLU A 109 -12.10 15.05 18.03
CA GLU A 109 -11.95 13.90 17.12
C GLU A 109 -11.77 12.57 17.89
N GLN A 110 -11.09 12.57 19.03
CA GLN A 110 -10.96 11.41 19.91
C GLN A 110 -12.29 11.03 20.56
N SER A 111 -13.02 11.99 21.14
CA SER A 111 -14.36 11.74 21.69
C SER A 111 -15.30 11.16 20.65
N GLU A 112 -15.24 11.66 19.42
CA GLU A 112 -16.02 11.13 18.31
C GLU A 112 -15.60 9.72 17.88
N LEU A 113 -14.30 9.39 17.90
CA LEU A 113 -13.82 8.03 17.64
C LEU A 113 -14.29 7.06 18.72
N ASP A 114 -14.25 7.47 19.99
CA ASP A 114 -14.76 6.70 21.13
C ASP A 114 -16.27 6.44 20.98
N ARG A 115 -17.05 7.48 20.67
CA ARG A 115 -18.48 7.37 20.38
C ARG A 115 -18.76 6.39 19.24
N ILE A 116 -18.07 6.53 18.11
CA ILE A 116 -18.22 5.62 16.96
C ILE A 116 -17.86 4.19 17.34
N TRP A 117 -16.80 3.99 18.11
CA TRP A 117 -16.36 2.67 18.52
C TRP A 117 -17.42 1.95 19.36
N PHE A 118 -17.91 2.60 20.42
CA PHE A 118 -18.82 1.96 21.38
C PHE A 118 -20.30 2.00 20.98
N GLU A 119 -20.77 3.07 20.33
CA GLU A 119 -22.19 3.20 19.97
C GLU A 119 -22.51 2.62 18.60
N GLU A 120 -21.53 2.52 17.69
CA GLU A 120 -21.76 2.05 16.33
C GLU A 120 -20.98 0.78 15.97
N LEU A 121 -19.67 0.75 16.14
CA LEU A 121 -18.85 -0.35 15.61
C LEU A 121 -18.98 -1.62 16.44
N VAL A 122 -18.75 -1.56 17.75
CA VAL A 122 -18.85 -2.73 18.65
C VAL A 122 -20.26 -3.35 18.61
N PRO A 123 -21.37 -2.60 18.74
CA PRO A 123 -22.71 -3.20 18.65
C PRO A 123 -22.95 -3.89 17.31
N ASN A 124 -22.56 -3.25 16.19
CA ASN A 124 -22.71 -3.85 14.88
C ASN A 124 -21.84 -5.10 14.70
N LEU A 125 -20.60 -5.10 15.22
CA LEU A 125 -19.72 -6.28 15.19
C LEU A 125 -20.35 -7.43 15.98
N ASN A 126 -20.88 -7.14 17.17
CA ASN A 126 -21.54 -8.11 18.03
C ASN A 126 -22.73 -8.78 17.31
N THR A 127 -23.58 -8.01 16.61
CA THR A 127 -24.70 -8.58 15.83
C THR A 127 -24.25 -9.48 14.68
N GLN A 128 -23.02 -9.31 14.20
CA GLN A 128 -22.42 -10.11 13.12
C GLN A 128 -21.56 -11.27 13.64
N GLY A 129 -21.59 -11.56 14.95
CA GLY A 129 -20.88 -12.66 15.58
C GLY A 129 -19.38 -12.41 15.83
N VAL A 130 -18.94 -11.16 15.68
CA VAL A 130 -17.60 -10.69 16.08
C VAL A 130 -17.78 -9.95 17.40
N VAL A 131 -17.62 -10.66 18.52
CA VAL A 131 -17.98 -10.10 19.82
C VAL A 131 -16.76 -9.54 20.53
N VAL A 132 -16.71 -8.25 20.84
CA VAL A 132 -15.65 -7.68 21.68
C VAL A 132 -16.19 -7.60 23.11
N LEU A 133 -15.51 -8.26 24.05
CA LEU A 133 -15.92 -8.36 25.46
C LEU A 133 -14.87 -7.76 26.37
N ASP A 134 -15.32 -7.25 27.52
CA ASP A 134 -14.46 -7.08 28.68
C ASP A 134 -14.11 -8.46 29.27
N TYR A 135 -12.89 -8.63 29.78
CA TYR A 135 -12.46 -9.87 30.42
C TYR A 135 -13.43 -10.34 31.51
N ARG A 136 -14.04 -9.40 32.26
CA ARG A 136 -15.00 -9.70 33.34
C ARG A 136 -16.34 -10.24 32.81
N GLU A 137 -16.65 -10.02 31.54
CA GLU A 137 -17.86 -10.53 30.88
C GLU A 137 -17.68 -11.95 30.32
N LEU A 138 -16.45 -12.49 30.32
CA LEU A 138 -16.21 -13.86 29.89
C LEU A 138 -16.94 -14.86 30.81
N PRO A 139 -17.55 -15.92 30.24
CA PRO A 139 -18.04 -17.04 31.03
C PRO A 139 -16.92 -17.64 31.89
N PRO A 140 -17.21 -18.15 33.10
CA PRO A 140 -16.17 -18.70 33.99
C PRO A 140 -15.30 -19.78 33.36
N THR A 141 -15.88 -20.63 32.50
CA THR A 141 -15.16 -21.67 31.76
C THR A 141 -14.18 -21.10 30.72
N ASP A 142 -14.55 -20.01 30.07
CA ASP A 142 -13.69 -19.34 29.10
C ASP A 142 -12.61 -18.52 29.81
N ARG A 143 -12.92 -17.93 30.97
CA ARG A 143 -11.94 -17.23 31.80
C ARG A 143 -10.79 -18.16 32.20
N LEU A 144 -11.10 -19.35 32.73
CA LEU A 144 -10.08 -20.35 33.07
C LEU A 144 -9.20 -20.74 31.86
N ARG A 145 -9.80 -20.90 30.67
CA ARG A 145 -9.05 -21.20 29.43
C ARG A 145 -8.14 -20.05 29.01
N VAL A 146 -8.59 -18.82 29.20
CA VAL A 146 -7.84 -17.60 28.90
C VAL A 146 -6.68 -17.43 29.87
N ASP A 147 -6.89 -17.68 31.17
CA ASP A 147 -5.84 -17.62 32.20
C ASP A 147 -4.75 -18.68 31.94
N GLN A 148 -5.14 -19.93 31.63
CA GLN A 148 -4.20 -20.99 31.22
C GLN A 148 -3.43 -20.66 29.93
N TRP A 149 -4.07 -19.94 29.02
CA TRP A 149 -3.39 -19.46 27.81
C TRP A 149 -2.43 -18.33 28.13
N PHE A 150 -2.80 -17.43 29.05
CA PHE A 150 -1.94 -16.35 29.54
C PHE A 150 -0.65 -16.92 30.16
N GLU A 151 -0.76 -17.86 31.11
CA GLU A 151 0.39 -18.51 31.76
C GLU A 151 1.35 -19.18 30.75
N ARG A 152 0.80 -19.77 29.67
CA ARG A 152 1.61 -20.49 28.68
C ARG A 152 2.22 -19.59 27.61
N GLU A 153 1.47 -18.60 27.12
CA GLU A 153 1.81 -17.87 25.89
C GLU A 153 2.15 -16.39 26.13
N VAL A 154 1.68 -15.81 27.24
CA VAL A 154 1.83 -14.38 27.53
C VAL A 154 2.84 -14.15 28.66
N GLU A 155 2.61 -14.73 29.84
CA GLU A 155 3.47 -14.57 31.02
C GLU A 155 4.96 -14.79 30.71
N PRO A 156 5.38 -15.85 29.98
CA PRO A 156 6.80 -16.14 29.78
C PRO A 156 7.53 -15.10 28.92
N VAL A 157 6.79 -14.26 28.19
CA VAL A 157 7.35 -13.19 27.36
C VAL A 157 7.13 -11.81 27.97
N LEU A 158 6.46 -11.71 29.13
CA LEU A 158 6.40 -10.48 29.90
C LEU A 158 7.72 -10.28 30.67
N THR A 159 8.14 -9.04 30.77
CA THR A 159 9.29 -8.66 31.59
C THR A 159 8.87 -7.45 32.42
N PRO A 160 8.46 -7.65 33.69
CA PRO A 160 8.16 -6.54 34.57
C PRO A 160 9.44 -5.78 34.90
N LEU A 161 9.38 -4.45 34.81
CA LEU A 161 10.49 -3.57 35.18
C LEU A 161 10.06 -2.75 36.40
N ALA A 162 10.55 -3.14 37.58
CA ALA A 162 10.35 -2.39 38.81
C ALA A 162 11.27 -1.16 38.85
N VAL A 163 10.79 -0.09 39.49
CA VAL A 163 11.52 1.17 39.71
C VAL A 163 11.76 1.35 41.20
N ASP A 164 13.02 1.51 41.59
CA ASP A 164 13.51 1.70 42.96
C ASP A 164 14.84 2.49 42.97
N GLU A 165 15.47 2.66 44.14
CA GLU A 165 16.75 3.40 44.27
C GLU A 165 17.90 2.79 43.45
N GLY A 166 17.89 1.48 43.21
CA GLY A 166 18.88 0.77 42.40
C GLY A 166 18.47 0.65 40.92
N HIS A 167 17.19 0.83 40.60
CA HIS A 167 16.61 0.69 39.27
C HIS A 167 15.84 1.96 38.90
N PRO A 168 16.47 2.95 38.24
CA PRO A 168 15.81 4.19 37.87
C PRO A 168 14.69 3.94 36.84
N PHE A 169 13.80 4.92 36.71
CA PHE A 169 12.67 4.84 35.79
C PHE A 169 13.11 4.48 34.36
N PRO A 170 12.56 3.41 33.75
CA PRO A 170 13.07 2.88 32.50
C PRO A 170 12.68 3.76 31.33
N PHE A 171 13.56 3.82 30.32
CA PHE A 171 13.20 4.46 29.06
C PHE A 171 11.96 3.80 28.41
N ILE A 172 10.94 4.60 28.14
CA ILE A 172 9.71 4.16 27.46
C ILE A 172 9.80 4.45 25.98
N SER A 173 9.76 3.40 25.15
CA SER A 173 9.84 3.51 23.69
C SER A 173 8.62 4.24 23.10
N ASN A 174 8.83 4.91 21.97
CA ASN A 174 7.75 5.59 21.25
C ASN A 174 6.62 4.61 20.82
N LEU A 175 5.37 5.08 20.94
CA LEU A 175 4.13 4.32 20.68
C LEU A 175 3.99 3.03 21.48
N SER A 176 4.77 2.88 22.57
CA SER A 176 4.73 1.71 23.44
C SER A 176 3.51 1.79 24.36
N THR A 177 2.63 0.82 24.24
CA THR A 177 1.57 0.57 25.23
C THR A 177 2.13 -0.26 26.37
N SER A 178 1.88 0.17 27.60
CA SER A 178 2.34 -0.50 28.82
C SER A 178 1.27 -0.45 29.89
N LEU A 179 1.30 -1.39 30.83
CA LEU A 179 0.62 -1.26 32.11
C LEU A 179 1.62 -0.68 33.12
N GLY A 180 1.22 0.38 33.81
CA GLY A 180 1.87 0.87 35.02
C GLY A 180 1.16 0.25 36.22
N VAL A 181 1.93 -0.28 37.17
CA VAL A 181 1.42 -1.01 38.33
C VAL A 181 2.04 -0.40 39.57
N LEU A 182 1.21 0.00 40.54
CA LEU A 182 1.66 0.31 41.89
C LEU A 182 1.54 -0.94 42.75
N LEU A 183 2.64 -1.29 43.39
CA LEU A 183 2.74 -2.46 44.25
C LEU A 183 3.41 -2.09 45.58
N ARG A 184 3.28 -2.96 46.57
CA ARG A 184 4.09 -2.92 47.78
C ARG A 184 4.40 -4.33 48.26
N VAL A 185 5.46 -4.46 49.05
CA VAL A 185 5.69 -5.67 49.84
C VAL A 185 4.63 -5.73 50.94
N PRO A 186 3.94 -6.87 51.14
CA PRO A 186 2.97 -7.02 52.22
C PRO A 186 3.57 -6.67 53.59
N GLY A 187 2.95 -5.72 54.30
CA GLY A 187 3.43 -5.25 55.61
C GLY A 187 4.38 -4.05 55.56
N GLU A 188 4.85 -3.65 54.38
CA GLU A 188 5.64 -2.42 54.19
C GLU A 188 4.75 -1.25 53.77
N SER A 189 5.20 -0.02 54.06
CA SER A 189 4.51 1.22 53.66
C SER A 189 5.01 1.78 52.33
N VAL A 190 6.16 1.33 51.84
CA VAL A 190 6.81 1.85 50.64
C VAL A 190 6.08 1.29 49.41
N LYS A 191 5.58 2.20 48.56
CA LYS A 191 5.02 1.87 47.26
C LYS A 191 6.14 1.81 46.22
N GLN A 192 6.03 0.86 45.31
CA GLN A 192 6.93 0.66 44.19
C GLN A 192 6.13 0.75 42.89
N PHE A 193 6.72 1.36 41.88
CA PHE A 193 6.15 1.36 40.54
C PHE A 193 6.80 0.24 39.73
N ALA A 194 6.00 -0.51 38.97
CA ALA A 194 6.50 -1.40 37.94
C ALA A 194 5.80 -1.16 36.61
N ARG A 195 6.56 -1.34 35.54
CA ARG A 195 6.08 -1.25 34.16
C ARG A 195 6.06 -2.63 33.53
N ILE A 196 4.96 -2.96 32.86
CA ILE A 196 4.86 -4.11 31.95
C ILE A 196 4.60 -3.59 30.54
N LYS A 197 5.57 -3.75 29.63
CA LYS A 197 5.34 -3.45 28.20
C LYS A 197 4.51 -4.59 27.58
N LEU A 198 3.46 -4.25 26.83
CA LEU A 198 2.72 -5.25 26.05
C LEU A 198 3.58 -5.75 24.87
N PRO A 199 3.89 -7.06 24.76
CA PRO A 199 4.78 -7.57 23.72
C PRO A 199 4.22 -7.41 22.31
N ASP A 200 5.01 -6.90 21.36
CA ASP A 200 4.57 -6.59 19.99
C ASP A 200 4.23 -7.86 19.16
N GLY A 201 4.74 -9.03 19.57
CA GLY A 201 4.48 -10.32 18.91
C GLY A 201 3.12 -10.95 19.27
N LEU A 202 2.39 -10.39 20.25
CA LEU A 202 1.11 -10.92 20.72
C LEU A 202 -0.08 -10.14 20.13
N PRO A 203 -1.23 -10.80 19.88
CA PRO A 203 -2.43 -10.13 19.38
C PRO A 203 -2.92 -9.11 20.42
N ARG A 204 -3.32 -7.90 19.97
CA ARG A 204 -3.89 -6.87 20.83
C ARG A 204 -5.36 -7.15 21.14
N MET A 205 -6.04 -7.81 20.21
CA MET A 205 -7.38 -8.38 20.37
C MET A 205 -7.25 -9.90 20.39
N VAL A 206 -7.26 -10.50 21.57
CA VAL A 206 -7.06 -11.94 21.76
C VAL A 206 -8.35 -12.69 21.41
N PRO A 207 -8.35 -13.58 20.39
CA PRO A 207 -9.52 -14.37 20.06
C PRO A 207 -9.77 -15.45 21.11
N VAL A 208 -11.01 -15.52 21.59
CA VAL A 208 -11.52 -16.50 22.55
C VAL A 208 -12.68 -17.24 21.87
N PRO A 209 -12.41 -18.32 21.11
CA PRO A 209 -13.47 -19.08 20.47
C PRO A 209 -14.29 -19.84 21.53
N GLN A 210 -15.58 -20.04 21.27
CA GLN A 210 -16.48 -20.77 22.19
C GLN A 210 -15.95 -22.18 22.53
N SER A 211 -15.32 -22.84 21.55
CA SER A 211 -14.60 -24.10 21.70
C SER A 211 -13.23 -23.99 21.01
N GLY A 212 -12.20 -24.69 21.51
CA GLY A 212 -10.87 -24.71 20.89
C GLY A 212 -9.80 -23.88 21.61
N PRO A 213 -8.60 -23.71 21.00
CA PRO A 213 -7.51 -22.97 21.62
C PRO A 213 -7.78 -21.45 21.60
N VAL A 214 -7.53 -20.80 22.72
CA VAL A 214 -7.44 -19.33 22.83
C VAL A 214 -6.26 -18.83 22.00
N GLY A 215 -6.34 -17.60 21.49
CA GLY A 215 -5.29 -16.99 20.66
C GLY A 215 -5.38 -17.33 19.17
N LEU A 216 -6.26 -18.26 18.78
CA LEU A 216 -6.52 -18.62 17.39
C LEU A 216 -7.99 -18.40 16.99
N ILE A 217 -8.20 -17.92 15.76
CA ILE A 217 -9.53 -17.80 15.17
C ILE A 217 -9.90 -19.13 14.50
N GLN A 218 -10.86 -19.85 15.07
CA GLN A 218 -11.41 -21.07 14.48
C GLN A 218 -12.57 -20.79 13.53
N ASP A 219 -13.55 -20.00 14.00
CA ASP A 219 -14.70 -19.59 13.22
C ASP A 219 -14.78 -18.05 13.20
N PRO A 220 -14.42 -17.39 12.08
CA PRO A 220 -14.50 -15.93 11.98
C PRO A 220 -15.94 -15.39 12.04
N TYR A 221 -16.95 -16.26 11.93
CA TYR A 221 -18.36 -15.90 12.08
C TYR A 221 -18.84 -15.91 13.53
N ARG A 222 -18.10 -16.57 14.43
CA ARG A 222 -18.47 -16.73 15.84
C ARG A 222 -17.22 -16.77 16.71
N THR A 223 -16.64 -15.60 16.94
CA THR A 223 -15.47 -15.45 17.81
C THR A 223 -15.70 -14.29 18.76
N ARG A 224 -15.29 -14.48 20.01
CA ARG A 224 -15.15 -13.42 21.01
C ARG A 224 -13.73 -12.89 20.97
N PHE A 225 -13.53 -11.63 21.28
CA PHE A 225 -12.24 -10.99 21.42
C PHE A 225 -12.18 -10.32 22.79
N VAL A 226 -11.03 -10.41 23.44
CA VAL A 226 -10.73 -9.65 24.66
C VAL A 226 -9.43 -8.89 24.45
N PRO A 227 -9.33 -7.61 24.86
CA PRO A 227 -8.09 -6.86 24.77
C PRO A 227 -6.97 -7.53 25.57
N LEU A 228 -5.78 -7.66 24.99
CA LEU A 228 -4.63 -8.31 25.65
C LEU A 228 -4.27 -7.69 26.99
N TRP A 229 -4.37 -6.36 27.09
CA TRP A 229 -4.01 -5.65 28.31
C TRP A 229 -4.90 -6.05 29.49
N GLN A 230 -6.19 -6.34 29.26
CA GLN A 230 -7.09 -6.81 30.32
C GLN A 230 -6.70 -8.20 30.82
N LEU A 231 -6.15 -9.06 29.96
CA LEU A 231 -5.64 -10.37 30.39
C LEU A 231 -4.40 -10.21 31.27
N VAL A 232 -3.50 -9.30 30.91
CA VAL A 232 -2.31 -9.00 31.71
C VAL A 232 -2.71 -8.38 33.05
N GLU A 233 -3.65 -7.44 33.04
CA GLU A 233 -4.17 -6.79 34.25
C GLU A 233 -4.85 -7.79 35.20
N ALA A 234 -5.74 -8.64 34.68
CA ALA A 234 -6.43 -9.65 35.48
C ALA A 234 -5.48 -10.69 36.11
N ASN A 235 -4.29 -10.87 35.53
CA ASN A 235 -3.31 -11.86 35.96
C ASN A 235 -2.03 -11.22 36.58
N LEU A 236 -2.10 -9.96 37.05
CA LEU A 236 -0.94 -9.29 37.67
C LEU A 236 -0.35 -10.05 38.86
N GLY A 237 -1.16 -10.80 39.61
CA GLY A 237 -0.68 -11.63 40.72
C GLY A 237 0.27 -12.76 40.29
N ALA A 238 0.13 -13.28 39.07
CA ALA A 238 1.09 -14.24 38.50
C ALA A 238 2.38 -13.55 38.07
N VAL A 239 2.29 -12.31 37.56
CA VAL A 239 3.46 -11.52 37.12
C VAL A 239 4.29 -11.01 38.31
N PHE A 240 3.65 -10.70 39.44
CA PHE A 240 4.29 -10.20 40.66
C PHE A 240 3.98 -11.09 41.88
N PRO A 241 4.53 -12.33 41.92
CA PRO A 241 4.24 -13.27 42.99
C PRO A 241 4.70 -12.72 44.34
N GLY A 242 3.80 -12.74 45.33
CA GLY A 242 4.09 -12.30 46.70
C GLY A 242 4.01 -10.78 46.94
N MET A 243 3.71 -9.98 45.92
CA MET A 243 3.51 -8.53 46.06
C MET A 243 2.02 -8.20 46.21
N GLU A 244 1.71 -7.14 46.94
CA GLU A 244 0.36 -6.59 46.99
C GLU A 244 0.19 -5.56 45.86
N ILE A 245 -0.73 -5.84 44.92
CA ILE A 245 -1.10 -4.91 43.85
C ILE A 245 -2.05 -3.86 44.44
N LEU A 246 -1.61 -2.60 44.41
CA LEU A 246 -2.39 -1.47 44.90
C LEU A 246 -3.23 -0.84 43.80
N ASP A 247 -2.66 -0.78 42.58
CA ASP A 247 -3.25 -0.05 41.47
C ASP A 247 -2.65 -0.48 40.13
N SER A 248 -3.39 -0.28 39.04
CA SER A 248 -2.91 -0.48 37.67
C SER A 248 -3.57 0.50 36.70
N ALA A 249 -2.82 0.90 35.67
CA ALA A 249 -3.37 1.70 34.58
C ALA A 249 -2.70 1.38 33.25
N LEU A 250 -3.51 1.23 32.20
CA LEU A 250 -3.00 1.20 30.84
C LEU A 250 -2.57 2.61 30.42
N PHE A 251 -1.36 2.71 29.87
CA PHE A 251 -0.90 3.94 29.26
C PHE A 251 -0.11 3.69 27.98
N ARG A 252 -0.08 4.69 27.11
CA ARG A 252 0.70 4.67 25.87
C ARG A 252 1.42 6.00 25.67
N LEU A 253 2.72 5.92 25.43
CA LEU A 253 3.57 7.09 25.25
C LEU A 253 3.80 7.39 23.78
N THR A 254 3.63 8.64 23.39
CA THR A 254 4.09 9.15 22.08
C THR A 254 5.24 10.13 22.30
N ARG A 255 6.31 9.95 21.53
CA ARG A 255 7.49 10.82 21.49
C ARG A 255 7.55 11.56 20.16
N GLY A 256 8.20 12.72 20.16
CA GLY A 256 8.51 13.41 18.92
C GLY A 256 9.29 12.53 17.94
N ALA A 257 9.16 12.77 16.65
CA ALA A 257 10.15 12.33 15.68
C ALA A 257 11.25 13.39 15.72
N GLY A 258 12.42 13.08 16.31
CA GLY A 258 13.53 14.03 16.44
C GLY A 258 13.76 14.83 15.15
N LEU A 259 14.02 16.12 15.30
CA LEU A 259 14.07 17.10 14.23
C LEU A 259 14.84 16.60 12.99
N GLU A 260 14.30 16.94 11.81
CA GLU A 260 15.17 17.35 10.71
C GLU A 260 15.90 18.58 11.27
N THR A 261 17.21 18.48 11.53
CA THR A 261 18.04 19.68 11.46
C THR A 261 17.61 20.42 10.21
N GLY A 262 17.33 21.72 10.38
CA GLY A 262 16.88 22.56 9.29
C GLY A 262 17.84 22.45 8.10
N GLU A 263 17.43 23.11 7.03
CA GLU A 263 18.18 23.33 5.79
C GLU A 263 19.53 24.07 6.00
N GLU A 264 20.17 23.94 7.16
CA GLU A 264 21.33 24.68 7.67
C GLU A 264 22.53 23.79 8.05
N ASP A 265 22.40 22.45 8.15
CA ASP A 265 23.52 21.53 8.41
C ASP A 265 23.89 20.67 7.17
N ASP A 266 24.12 21.32 6.02
CA ASP A 266 24.51 20.67 4.76
C ASP A 266 26.05 20.53 4.57
N ASP A 267 26.84 20.76 5.61
CA ASP A 267 28.31 20.74 5.56
C ASP A 267 28.95 19.36 5.91
N GLU A 268 28.17 18.28 6.01
CA GLU A 268 28.73 16.92 6.18
C GLU A 268 28.97 16.20 4.83
N PRO A 269 30.21 15.81 4.50
CA PRO A 269 30.56 15.25 3.18
C PRO A 269 30.07 13.81 2.93
N ASP A 270 29.50 13.11 3.92
CA ASP A 270 28.97 11.75 3.76
C ASP A 270 27.51 11.63 4.25
N LEU A 271 26.57 11.82 3.31
CA LEU A 271 25.12 11.70 3.50
C LEU A 271 24.69 10.38 4.17
N MET A 272 25.40 9.27 3.93
CA MET A 272 25.04 7.99 4.53
C MET A 272 25.32 8.01 6.04
N SER A 273 26.48 8.55 6.44
CA SER A 273 26.88 8.66 7.84
C SER A 273 25.99 9.64 8.65
N THR A 274 25.56 10.75 8.04
CA THR A 274 24.62 11.71 8.64
C THR A 274 23.28 11.04 8.93
N VAL A 275 22.73 10.30 7.97
CA VAL A 275 21.43 9.59 8.14
C VAL A 275 21.51 8.52 9.23
N GLU A 276 22.62 7.79 9.32
CA GLU A 276 22.83 6.80 10.40
C GLU A 276 22.89 7.48 11.80
N THR A 277 23.52 8.66 11.88
CA THR A 277 23.60 9.46 13.12
C THR A 277 22.25 10.06 13.52
N GLU A 278 21.49 10.60 12.57
CA GLU A 278 20.12 11.07 12.79
C GLU A 278 19.21 9.95 13.32
N LEU A 279 19.29 8.75 12.73
CA LEU A 279 18.53 7.59 13.18
C LEU A 279 18.85 7.21 14.64
N ALA A 280 20.09 7.39 15.08
CA ALA A 280 20.49 7.17 16.46
C ALA A 280 19.92 8.25 17.40
N ARG A 281 19.98 9.53 17.02
CA ARG A 281 19.45 10.66 17.81
C ARG A 281 17.92 10.61 17.97
N ARG A 282 17.19 10.14 16.94
CA ARG A 282 15.72 9.98 17.00
C ARG A 282 15.22 9.07 18.12
N ARG A 283 16.06 8.17 18.65
CA ARG A 283 15.70 7.33 19.81
C ARG A 283 15.43 8.14 21.08
N PHE A 284 15.92 9.38 21.18
CA PHE A 284 15.89 10.19 22.40
C PHE A 284 14.97 11.42 22.33
N ALA A 285 14.09 11.51 21.33
CA ALA A 285 13.14 12.61 21.27
C ALA A 285 12.22 12.65 22.52
N GLY A 286 11.88 13.87 22.95
CA GLY A 286 11.03 14.13 24.10
C GLY A 286 9.64 13.49 23.97
N ALA A 287 9.04 13.14 25.11
CA ALA A 287 7.65 12.70 25.15
C ALA A 287 6.73 13.89 24.85
N VAL A 288 5.63 13.66 24.13
CA VAL A 288 4.70 14.74 23.70
C VAL A 288 3.23 14.42 23.96
N ARG A 289 2.91 13.15 24.23
CA ARG A 289 1.55 12.71 24.59
C ARG A 289 1.59 11.46 25.44
N LEU A 290 0.81 11.47 26.51
CA LEU A 290 0.51 10.31 27.35
C LEU A 290 -0.97 9.96 27.20
N GLU A 291 -1.27 8.84 26.55
CA GLU A 291 -2.64 8.31 26.49
C GLU A 291 -2.89 7.43 27.72
N MET A 292 -4.04 7.59 28.39
CA MET A 292 -4.43 6.83 29.59
C MET A 292 -5.93 6.51 29.60
N GLU A 293 -6.33 5.51 30.38
CA GLU A 293 -7.74 5.17 30.58
C GLU A 293 -8.44 6.15 31.54
N PRO A 294 -9.77 6.33 31.46
CA PRO A 294 -10.48 7.30 32.31
C PRO A 294 -10.33 7.04 33.82
N ASP A 295 -10.30 5.77 34.21
CA ASP A 295 -10.26 5.34 35.61
C ASP A 295 -8.81 5.23 36.15
N SER A 296 -7.83 5.75 35.41
CA SER A 296 -6.43 5.75 35.84
C SER A 296 -6.25 6.58 37.11
N SER A 297 -5.57 5.99 38.10
CA SER A 297 -5.25 6.66 39.35
C SER A 297 -4.47 7.95 39.18
N LEU A 298 -4.87 8.97 39.95
CA LEU A 298 -4.19 10.27 40.00
C LEU A 298 -2.74 10.13 40.46
N GLU A 299 -2.44 9.13 41.30
CA GLU A 299 -1.08 8.85 41.78
C GLU A 299 -0.21 8.30 40.65
N LEU A 300 -0.69 7.29 39.92
CA LEU A 300 0.02 6.74 38.75
C LEU A 300 0.23 7.80 37.67
N ARG A 301 -0.79 8.61 37.40
CA ARG A 301 -0.71 9.70 36.44
C ARG A 301 0.33 10.73 36.84
N ALA A 302 0.32 11.18 38.09
CA ALA A 302 1.28 12.16 38.59
C ALA A 302 2.72 11.63 38.51
N LEU A 303 2.94 10.37 38.92
CA LEU A 303 4.23 9.70 38.81
C LEU A 303 4.72 9.65 37.36
N LEU A 304 3.87 9.20 36.43
CA LEU A 304 4.23 9.12 35.01
C LEU A 304 4.52 10.49 34.40
N LEU A 305 3.78 11.54 34.78
CA LEU A 305 4.03 12.89 34.29
C LEU A 305 5.38 13.43 34.76
N ASP A 306 5.70 13.27 36.04
CA ASP A 306 6.97 13.71 36.63
C ASP A 306 8.17 12.99 35.98
N GLU A 307 8.14 11.66 35.96
CA GLU A 307 9.21 10.82 35.40
C GLU A 307 9.40 10.99 33.88
N LEU A 308 8.35 11.35 33.16
CA LEU A 308 8.41 11.59 31.71
C LEU A 308 8.64 13.06 31.34
N GLY A 309 8.68 13.97 32.32
CA GLY A 309 8.82 15.41 32.09
C GLY A 309 7.66 16.01 31.29
N LEU A 310 6.45 15.52 31.53
CA LEU A 310 5.23 15.92 30.80
C LEU A 310 4.36 16.84 31.64
N LEU A 311 3.69 17.78 30.98
CA LEU A 311 2.65 18.59 31.59
C LEU A 311 1.30 17.85 31.53
N GLU A 312 0.40 18.23 32.43
CA GLU A 312 -0.97 17.71 32.50
C GLU A 312 -1.74 17.88 31.17
N SER A 313 -1.43 18.92 30.40
CA SER A 313 -2.00 19.17 29.08
C SER A 313 -1.62 18.13 28.01
N ALA A 314 -0.56 17.35 28.23
CA ALA A 314 -0.12 16.26 27.35
C ALA A 314 -0.89 14.95 27.58
N VAL A 315 -1.71 14.87 28.64
CA VAL A 315 -2.54 13.70 28.92
C VAL A 315 -3.77 13.70 28.01
N MET A 316 -4.01 12.56 27.37
CA MET A 316 -5.18 12.31 26.54
C MET A 316 -5.91 11.08 27.09
N VAL A 317 -7.08 11.30 27.67
CA VAL A 317 -7.92 10.21 28.15
C VAL A 317 -8.63 9.57 26.96
N ARG A 318 -8.59 8.24 26.89
CA ARG A 318 -9.18 7.49 25.77
C ARG A 318 -9.82 6.19 26.27
N THR A 319 -10.94 5.83 25.66
CA THR A 319 -11.66 4.57 25.96
C THR A 319 -11.62 3.56 24.82
N SER A 320 -11.59 4.01 23.57
CA SER A 320 -11.40 3.12 22.43
C SER A 320 -9.97 2.56 22.38
N PRO A 321 -9.70 1.47 21.63
CA PRO A 321 -8.38 0.86 21.58
C PRO A 321 -7.27 1.87 21.27
N PHE A 322 -6.20 1.90 22.09
CA PHE A 322 -5.13 2.90 21.92
C PHE A 322 -4.36 2.68 20.62
N GLU A 323 -4.10 1.41 20.28
CA GLU A 323 -3.26 1.04 19.15
C GLU A 323 -4.05 0.80 17.86
N PRO A 324 -3.59 1.34 16.71
CA PRO A 324 -4.11 1.00 15.39
C PRO A 324 -4.14 -0.52 15.12
N ALA A 325 -3.21 -1.28 15.70
CA ALA A 325 -3.10 -2.72 15.54
C ALA A 325 -4.37 -3.46 16.00
N ALA A 326 -5.04 -3.00 17.05
CA ALA A 326 -6.28 -3.61 17.54
C ALA A 326 -7.41 -3.50 16.50
N TYR A 327 -7.59 -2.33 15.90
CA TYR A 327 -8.55 -2.13 14.81
C TYR A 327 -8.18 -2.95 13.58
N HIS A 328 -6.89 -3.02 13.23
CA HIS A 328 -6.42 -3.73 12.06
C HIS A 328 -6.68 -5.24 12.16
N GLN A 329 -6.38 -5.85 13.32
CA GLN A 329 -6.65 -7.26 13.59
C GLN A 329 -8.13 -7.62 13.35
N LEU A 330 -9.05 -6.77 13.79
CA LEU A 330 -10.48 -6.96 13.55
C LEU A 330 -10.86 -6.69 12.08
N ALA A 331 -10.33 -5.62 11.48
CA ALA A 331 -10.62 -5.25 10.10
C ALA A 331 -10.16 -6.30 9.08
N GLU A 332 -9.17 -7.13 9.42
CA GLU A 332 -8.57 -8.17 8.58
C GLU A 332 -9.16 -9.56 8.77
N LEU A 333 -10.15 -9.73 9.64
CA LEU A 333 -10.84 -11.01 9.81
C LEU A 333 -11.30 -11.58 8.46
N PRO A 334 -11.27 -12.90 8.24
CA PRO A 334 -11.66 -13.51 6.97
C PRO A 334 -13.19 -13.53 6.74
N ARG A 335 -13.83 -12.36 6.87
CA ARG A 335 -15.28 -12.10 6.74
C ARG A 335 -15.57 -11.32 5.48
N SER A 336 -15.59 -12.02 4.36
CA SER A 336 -15.84 -11.43 3.04
C SER A 336 -17.24 -10.79 2.88
N ASP A 337 -18.18 -11.17 3.74
CA ASP A 337 -19.51 -10.57 3.91
C ASP A 337 -19.48 -9.19 4.59
N LEU A 338 -18.47 -8.94 5.45
CA LEU A 338 -18.28 -7.67 6.16
C LEU A 338 -17.18 -6.79 5.57
N GLN A 339 -16.52 -7.25 4.51
CA GLN A 339 -15.44 -6.54 3.83
C GLN A 339 -15.82 -6.18 2.41
N ARG A 340 -15.23 -5.09 1.92
CA ARG A 340 -15.32 -4.79 0.50
C ARG A 340 -14.54 -5.82 -0.31
N LYS A 341 -15.14 -6.30 -1.39
CA LYS A 341 -14.47 -7.18 -2.36
C LYS A 341 -13.16 -6.56 -2.83
N LYS A 342 -12.04 -7.25 -2.61
CA LYS A 342 -10.71 -6.82 -3.09
C LYS A 342 -10.76 -6.52 -4.59
N TRP A 343 -10.20 -5.39 -4.97
CA TRP A 343 -10.16 -4.94 -6.36
C TRP A 343 -9.12 -5.77 -7.10
N LYS A 344 -9.47 -6.17 -8.33
CA LYS A 344 -8.54 -6.85 -9.23
C LYS A 344 -8.22 -5.88 -10.35
N PRO A 345 -7.00 -5.34 -10.39
CA PRO A 345 -6.58 -4.43 -11.45
C PRO A 345 -6.73 -5.07 -12.84
N THR A 346 -7.00 -4.24 -13.83
CA THR A 346 -7.15 -4.68 -15.22
C THR A 346 -5.87 -4.42 -16.03
N VAL A 347 -5.51 -5.29 -16.97
CA VAL A 347 -4.39 -5.01 -17.87
C VAL A 347 -4.77 -3.83 -18.79
N PRO A 348 -3.92 -2.79 -18.95
CA PRO A 348 -4.19 -1.70 -19.89
C PRO A 348 -4.53 -2.25 -21.27
N ARG A 349 -5.59 -1.71 -21.91
CA ARG A 349 -6.16 -2.27 -23.16
C ARG A 349 -5.10 -2.55 -24.23
N ARG A 350 -4.23 -1.56 -24.50
CA ARG A 350 -3.23 -1.65 -25.56
C ARG A 350 -2.17 -2.73 -25.27
N LEU A 351 -1.81 -2.94 -24.00
CA LEU A 351 -0.89 -4.04 -23.60
C LEU A 351 -1.55 -5.42 -23.63
N ARG A 352 -2.88 -5.47 -23.60
CA ARG A 352 -3.65 -6.71 -23.77
C ARG A 352 -3.79 -7.08 -25.25
N GLU A 353 -4.01 -6.09 -26.11
CA GLU A 353 -4.14 -6.24 -27.57
C GLU A 353 -2.78 -6.52 -28.23
N ASN A 354 -1.73 -5.81 -27.79
CA ASN A 354 -0.36 -6.06 -28.20
C ASN A 354 0.50 -6.37 -26.95
N PRO A 355 0.93 -7.62 -26.76
CA PRO A 355 1.76 -7.96 -25.61
C PRO A 355 3.14 -7.32 -25.69
N ASP A 356 3.67 -6.91 -26.84
CA ASP A 356 5.01 -6.31 -26.89
C ASP A 356 5.00 -4.85 -26.36
N MET A 357 5.66 -4.65 -25.21
CA MET A 357 5.67 -3.37 -24.47
C MET A 357 6.25 -2.22 -25.31
N PHE A 358 7.43 -2.43 -25.90
CA PHE A 358 8.14 -1.35 -26.60
C PHE A 358 7.48 -0.96 -27.92
N SER A 359 6.92 -1.91 -28.68
CA SER A 359 6.14 -1.58 -29.88
C SER A 359 4.82 -0.87 -29.53
N THR A 360 4.18 -1.25 -28.42
CA THR A 360 2.98 -0.54 -27.92
C THR A 360 3.29 0.91 -27.60
N ILE A 361 4.39 1.19 -26.91
CA ILE A 361 4.81 2.56 -26.59
C ILE A 361 5.21 3.32 -27.87
N ARG A 362 5.83 2.64 -28.85
CA ARG A 362 6.25 3.26 -30.11
C ARG A 362 5.11 3.67 -31.01
N ASP A 363 4.06 2.87 -31.05
CA ASP A 363 2.85 3.19 -31.79
C ASP A 363 2.21 4.49 -31.25
N ARG A 364 2.20 4.65 -29.92
CA ARG A 364 1.64 5.83 -29.24
C ARG A 364 1.96 5.81 -27.76
N ASP A 365 1.97 6.98 -27.11
CA ASP A 365 2.03 7.08 -25.65
C ASP A 365 1.01 6.18 -24.94
N LEU A 366 1.43 5.58 -23.83
CA LEU A 366 0.62 4.67 -23.03
C LEU A 366 0.38 5.29 -21.64
N PHE A 367 -0.87 5.66 -21.39
CA PHE A 367 -1.35 6.13 -20.09
C PHE A 367 -1.75 4.95 -19.20
N VAL A 368 -1.34 5.00 -17.93
CA VAL A 368 -1.68 4.01 -16.91
C VAL A 368 -2.31 4.70 -15.69
N HIS A 369 -3.33 4.07 -15.10
CA HIS A 369 -4.03 4.57 -13.92
C HIS A 369 -4.19 3.46 -12.86
N HIS A 370 -3.28 3.43 -11.90
CA HIS A 370 -3.31 2.51 -10.76
C HIS A 370 -4.26 3.05 -9.68
N PRO A 371 -4.90 2.20 -8.87
CA PRO A 371 -4.87 0.73 -8.88
C PRO A 371 -5.88 0.14 -9.87
N TYR A 372 -6.61 0.96 -10.64
CA TYR A 372 -7.65 0.50 -11.57
C TYR A 372 -7.07 -0.40 -12.67
N GLU A 373 -5.89 -0.03 -13.14
CA GLU A 373 -5.06 -0.82 -14.04
C GLU A 373 -3.92 -1.50 -13.29
N SER A 374 -3.40 -2.58 -13.87
CA SER A 374 -2.38 -3.43 -13.26
C SER A 374 -1.02 -2.76 -13.34
N PHE A 375 -0.45 -2.44 -12.18
CA PHE A 375 0.92 -1.96 -12.05
C PHE A 375 1.94 -3.03 -12.49
N HIS A 376 1.69 -4.27 -12.10
CA HIS A 376 2.48 -5.44 -12.50
C HIS A 376 2.54 -5.56 -14.02
N ASP A 377 1.40 -5.53 -14.70
CA ASP A 377 1.34 -5.74 -16.16
C ASP A 377 1.67 -4.47 -16.97
N SER A 378 2.05 -3.37 -16.32
CA SER A 378 2.36 -2.10 -16.97
C SER A 378 3.76 -1.58 -16.64
N VAL A 379 3.95 -0.95 -15.48
CA VAL A 379 5.20 -0.22 -15.14
C VAL A 379 6.27 -1.18 -14.65
N GLU A 380 5.89 -2.17 -13.83
CA GLU A 380 6.80 -3.24 -13.40
C GLU A 380 7.23 -4.08 -14.61
N ARG A 381 6.27 -4.45 -15.46
CA ARG A 381 6.54 -5.12 -16.72
C ARG A 381 7.46 -4.31 -17.65
N PHE A 382 7.34 -2.99 -17.69
CA PHE A 382 8.24 -2.16 -18.51
C PHE A 382 9.71 -2.33 -18.10
N VAL A 383 10.00 -2.33 -16.79
CA VAL A 383 11.36 -2.57 -16.29
C VAL A 383 11.77 -4.02 -16.45
N SER A 384 10.86 -4.97 -16.20
CA SER A 384 11.14 -6.40 -16.33
C SER A 384 11.44 -6.81 -17.79
N ASP A 385 10.62 -6.39 -18.75
CA ASP A 385 10.83 -6.62 -20.18
C ASP A 385 12.16 -5.95 -20.63
N ALA A 386 12.50 -4.77 -20.09
CA ALA A 386 13.77 -4.11 -20.38
C ALA A 386 14.99 -4.89 -19.85
N ALA A 387 14.88 -5.48 -18.66
CA ALA A 387 15.94 -6.25 -18.05
C ALA A 387 16.29 -7.51 -18.86
N HIS A 388 15.29 -8.14 -19.49
CA HIS A 388 15.44 -9.38 -20.26
C HIS A 388 15.64 -9.19 -21.77
N ASP A 389 15.51 -7.96 -22.30
CA ASP A 389 15.72 -7.70 -23.73
C ASP A 389 17.20 -7.45 -24.04
N ASP A 390 17.81 -8.32 -24.85
CA ASP A 390 19.21 -8.20 -25.31
C ASP A 390 19.50 -6.92 -26.10
N LYS A 391 18.47 -6.28 -26.66
CA LYS A 391 18.61 -4.99 -27.34
C LYS A 391 18.70 -3.82 -26.38
N VAL A 392 18.35 -3.98 -25.11
CA VAL A 392 18.46 -2.91 -24.12
C VAL A 392 19.91 -2.77 -23.67
N VAL A 393 20.43 -1.55 -23.79
CA VAL A 393 21.82 -1.23 -23.44
C VAL A 393 21.94 -0.57 -22.07
N ALA A 394 20.89 0.14 -21.63
CA ALA A 394 20.90 0.84 -20.35
C ALA A 394 19.51 1.02 -19.75
N ILE A 395 19.46 1.05 -18.41
CA ILE A 395 18.26 1.35 -17.61
C ILE A 395 18.65 2.39 -16.56
N LYS A 396 17.92 3.50 -16.47
CA LYS A 396 18.04 4.48 -15.38
C LYS A 396 16.72 4.55 -14.61
N GLN A 397 16.78 4.57 -13.28
CA GLN A 397 15.60 4.49 -12.44
C GLN A 397 15.73 5.40 -11.21
N THR A 398 14.64 6.09 -10.82
CA THR A 398 14.53 6.68 -9.48
C THR A 398 13.83 5.72 -8.54
N LEU A 399 14.41 5.50 -7.36
CA LEU A 399 13.91 4.62 -6.32
C LEU A 399 13.61 5.46 -5.07
N TYR A 400 12.32 5.60 -4.77
CA TYR A 400 11.82 6.31 -3.59
C TYR A 400 10.89 5.37 -2.83
N ARG A 401 11.30 4.96 -1.62
CA ARG A 401 10.57 4.04 -0.71
C ARG A 401 10.22 2.71 -1.36
N THR A 402 11.17 1.78 -1.40
CA THR A 402 10.99 0.44 -1.96
C THR A 402 11.63 -0.59 -1.03
N THR A 403 11.05 -1.78 -0.94
CA THR A 403 11.62 -2.88 -0.16
C THR A 403 12.66 -3.64 -0.98
N SER A 404 13.64 -4.26 -0.31
CA SER A 404 14.63 -5.15 -0.93
C SER A 404 14.00 -6.28 -1.76
N ASP A 405 12.79 -6.70 -1.36
CA ASP A 405 12.07 -7.84 -1.92
C ASP A 405 11.16 -7.43 -3.09
N SER A 406 11.30 -6.18 -3.57
CA SER A 406 10.51 -5.68 -4.70
C SER A 406 11.01 -6.30 -6.02
N PRO A 407 10.11 -6.79 -6.89
CA PRO A 407 10.46 -7.31 -8.23
C PRO A 407 11.25 -6.32 -9.11
N PHE A 408 11.14 -5.01 -8.83
CA PHE A 408 11.96 -3.98 -9.48
C PHE A 408 13.45 -4.19 -9.21
N ILE A 409 13.80 -4.49 -7.96
CA ILE A 409 15.20 -4.64 -7.54
C ILE A 409 15.80 -5.89 -8.19
N GLU A 410 15.05 -7.00 -8.19
CA GLU A 410 15.46 -8.23 -8.88
C GLU A 410 15.68 -7.98 -10.39
N SER A 411 14.77 -7.25 -11.05
CA SER A 411 14.90 -6.94 -12.48
C SER A 411 16.11 -6.05 -12.77
N LEU A 412 16.39 -5.06 -11.92
CA LEU A 412 17.55 -4.16 -12.07
C LEU A 412 18.87 -4.89 -11.82
N ILE A 413 18.92 -5.78 -10.82
CA ILE A 413 20.06 -6.66 -10.56
C ILE A 413 20.30 -7.57 -11.77
N HIS A 414 19.26 -8.23 -12.28
CA HIS A 414 19.38 -9.09 -13.44
C HIS A 414 19.89 -8.34 -14.68
N ALA A 415 19.41 -7.12 -14.91
CA ALA A 415 19.87 -6.28 -16.00
C ALA A 415 21.37 -5.97 -15.89
N ALA A 416 21.86 -5.62 -14.69
CA ALA A 416 23.27 -5.33 -14.43
C ALA A 416 24.15 -6.57 -14.60
N GLU A 417 23.73 -7.72 -14.03
CA GLU A 417 24.43 -9.00 -14.19
C GLU A 417 24.48 -9.47 -15.65
N SER A 418 23.50 -9.07 -16.46
CA SER A 418 23.46 -9.32 -17.90
C SER A 418 24.29 -8.32 -18.72
N GLY A 419 25.07 -7.45 -18.08
CA GLY A 419 25.98 -6.49 -18.72
C GLY A 419 25.33 -5.20 -19.22
N LYS A 420 24.06 -4.94 -18.88
CA LYS A 420 23.40 -3.67 -19.20
C LYS A 420 23.88 -2.58 -18.24
N GLN A 421 23.97 -1.34 -18.72
CA GLN A 421 24.32 -0.20 -17.87
C GLN A 421 23.12 0.19 -17.01
N VAL A 422 23.13 -0.14 -15.72
CA VAL A 422 22.04 0.16 -14.80
C VAL A 422 22.45 1.27 -13.84
N ALA A 423 21.67 2.36 -13.80
CA ALA A 423 21.87 3.45 -12.85
C ALA A 423 20.62 3.67 -12.00
N CYS A 424 20.76 3.68 -10.68
CA CYS A 424 19.67 3.87 -9.75
C CYS A 424 19.93 5.07 -8.85
N LEU A 425 18.96 5.96 -8.76
CA LEU A 425 18.99 7.05 -7.79
C LEU A 425 18.17 6.65 -6.55
N VAL A 426 18.82 6.58 -5.40
CA VAL A 426 18.19 6.16 -4.14
C VAL A 426 18.09 7.34 -3.19
N GLU A 427 16.87 7.68 -2.76
CA GLU A 427 16.64 8.74 -1.77
C GLU A 427 16.84 8.21 -0.34
N LEU A 428 17.97 8.55 0.30
CA LEU A 428 18.30 8.07 1.64
C LEU A 428 17.53 8.80 2.76
N ARG A 429 17.12 10.06 2.56
CA ARG A 429 16.40 10.89 3.56
C ARG A 429 14.88 10.69 3.50
N ALA A 430 14.39 9.58 2.95
CA ALA A 430 12.97 9.24 2.92
C ALA A 430 12.47 8.83 4.31
N ARG A 431 11.59 9.65 4.90
CA ARG A 431 11.12 9.47 6.28
C ARG A 431 10.54 8.07 6.54
N PHE A 432 11.03 7.43 7.60
CA PHE A 432 10.69 6.09 8.12
C PHE A 432 11.19 4.91 7.29
N ASP A 433 11.82 5.15 6.14
CA ASP A 433 12.35 4.13 5.24
C ASP A 433 13.89 4.17 5.15
N GLU A 434 14.54 5.05 5.93
CA GLU A 434 15.97 5.35 5.79
C GLU A 434 16.84 4.09 5.93
N ARG A 435 16.59 3.28 6.97
CA ARG A 435 17.32 2.02 7.21
C ARG A 435 17.18 1.02 6.06
N ASN A 436 15.98 0.95 5.47
CA ASN A 436 15.71 0.06 4.34
C ASN A 436 16.40 0.55 3.08
N ASN A 437 16.40 1.87 2.83
CA ASN A 437 17.03 2.47 1.65
C ASN A 437 18.56 2.34 1.69
N VAL A 438 19.19 2.48 2.86
CA VAL A 438 20.64 2.23 3.03
C VAL A 438 20.97 0.76 2.71
N GLY A 439 20.19 -0.19 3.23
CA GLY A 439 20.37 -1.61 2.92
C GLY A 439 20.18 -1.91 1.43
N LEU A 440 19.18 -1.32 0.81
CA LEU A 440 18.89 -1.46 -0.62
C LEU A 440 20.03 -0.95 -1.51
N ALA A 441 20.57 0.23 -1.21
CA ALA A 441 21.68 0.82 -1.95
C ALA A 441 22.89 -0.12 -1.97
N ARG A 442 23.28 -0.67 -0.80
CA ARG A 442 24.39 -1.63 -0.68
C ARG A 442 24.16 -2.91 -1.50
N VAL A 443 22.92 -3.41 -1.55
CA VAL A 443 22.57 -4.59 -2.37
C VAL A 443 22.72 -4.27 -3.86
N LEU A 444 22.20 -3.14 -4.34
CA LEU A 444 22.31 -2.74 -5.74
C LEU A 444 23.78 -2.55 -6.18
N GLU A 445 24.57 -1.82 -5.39
CA GLU A 445 26.00 -1.60 -5.67
C GLU A 445 26.78 -2.91 -5.79
N LYS A 446 26.52 -3.87 -4.89
CA LYS A 446 27.16 -5.19 -4.90
C LYS A 446 26.93 -5.96 -6.20
N HIS A 447 25.80 -5.74 -6.87
CA HIS A 447 25.44 -6.39 -8.13
C HIS A 447 25.78 -5.56 -9.38
N GLY A 448 26.64 -4.54 -9.24
CA GLY A 448 27.16 -3.76 -10.38
C GLY A 448 26.23 -2.65 -10.87
N VAL A 449 25.15 -2.35 -10.13
CA VAL A 449 24.31 -1.18 -10.41
C VAL A 449 25.03 0.08 -9.95
N HIS A 450 25.07 1.11 -10.80
CA HIS A 450 25.59 2.41 -10.43
C HIS A 450 24.56 3.15 -9.56
N VAL A 451 24.79 3.17 -8.24
CA VAL A 451 23.94 3.89 -7.30
C VAL A 451 24.42 5.33 -7.14
N ALA A 452 23.48 6.27 -7.20
CA ALA A 452 23.71 7.68 -6.91
C ALA A 452 22.73 8.17 -5.84
N TYR A 453 23.16 9.17 -5.08
CA TYR A 453 22.43 9.69 -3.91
C TYR A 453 22.01 11.14 -4.14
N GLY A 454 20.97 11.34 -4.95
CA GLY A 454 20.32 12.65 -5.16
C GLY A 454 21.26 13.81 -5.53
N VAL A 455 20.75 15.03 -5.39
CA VAL A 455 21.53 16.27 -5.42
C VAL A 455 21.69 16.74 -3.98
N VAL A 456 22.91 17.14 -3.58
CA VAL A 456 23.17 17.68 -2.24
C VAL A 456 22.22 18.84 -1.95
N GLY A 457 21.64 18.86 -0.74
CA GLY A 457 20.65 19.86 -0.31
C GLY A 457 19.23 19.66 -0.86
N LEU A 458 18.98 18.72 -1.79
CA LEU A 458 17.65 18.50 -2.38
C LEU A 458 17.18 17.05 -2.26
N LYS A 459 15.95 16.86 -1.75
CA LYS A 459 15.33 15.53 -1.74
C LYS A 459 14.79 15.19 -3.14
N THR A 460 15.13 14.02 -3.67
CA THR A 460 14.61 13.55 -4.94
C THR A 460 13.28 12.83 -4.75
N HIS A 461 12.24 13.37 -5.39
CA HIS A 461 10.88 12.83 -5.27
C HIS A 461 10.21 12.62 -6.64
N CYS A 462 10.90 12.85 -7.76
CA CYS A 462 10.41 12.46 -9.08
C CYS A 462 10.39 10.93 -9.27
N LYS A 463 9.46 10.42 -10.08
CA LYS A 463 9.30 9.00 -10.39
C LYS A 463 9.52 8.77 -11.87
N LEU A 464 10.75 8.44 -12.19
CA LEU A 464 11.26 8.33 -13.55
C LEU A 464 11.88 6.98 -13.81
N SER A 465 11.63 6.44 -14.99
CA SER A 465 12.34 5.30 -15.55
C SER A 465 12.77 5.67 -16.96
N LEU A 466 13.97 5.30 -17.37
CA LEU A 466 14.48 5.51 -18.72
C LEU A 466 15.17 4.22 -19.19
N VAL A 467 14.66 3.67 -20.28
CA VAL A 467 15.22 2.49 -20.95
C VAL A 467 15.81 2.92 -22.29
N ILE A 468 17.06 2.54 -22.54
CA ILE A 468 17.76 2.82 -23.79
C ILE A 468 17.93 1.49 -24.54
N ARG A 469 17.37 1.41 -25.74
CA ARG A 469 17.28 0.19 -26.55
C ARG A 469 17.84 0.41 -27.94
N ARG A 470 18.63 -0.55 -28.45
CA ARG A 470 19.15 -0.56 -29.81
C ARG A 470 18.07 -1.00 -30.79
N GLU A 471 17.75 -0.14 -31.74
CA GLU A 471 16.70 -0.39 -32.74
C GLU A 471 17.10 0.18 -34.09
N GLY A 472 17.04 -0.66 -35.14
CA GLY A 472 17.48 -0.25 -36.47
C GLY A 472 18.96 0.12 -36.47
N ASP A 473 19.27 1.32 -36.93
CA ASP A 473 20.61 1.91 -37.03
C ASP A 473 21.05 2.70 -35.79
N GLY A 474 20.18 2.85 -34.77
CA GLY A 474 20.44 3.75 -33.64
C GLY A 474 19.99 3.27 -32.27
N LEU A 475 20.11 4.18 -31.29
CA LEU A 475 19.56 4.02 -29.95
C LEU A 475 18.25 4.78 -29.84
N ARG A 476 17.22 4.12 -29.31
CA ARG A 476 15.95 4.73 -28.96
C ARG A 476 15.79 4.74 -27.45
N ARG A 477 15.16 5.78 -26.93
CA ARG A 477 14.85 5.94 -25.51
C ARG A 477 13.36 5.74 -25.28
N TYR A 478 13.03 5.12 -24.16
CA TYR A 478 11.67 4.94 -23.66
C TYR A 478 11.65 5.42 -22.22
N ALA A 479 10.70 6.28 -21.86
CA ALA A 479 10.60 6.85 -20.53
C ALA A 479 9.26 6.54 -19.87
N HIS A 480 9.28 6.37 -18.55
CA HIS A 480 8.12 6.44 -17.68
C HIS A 480 8.20 7.71 -16.82
N VAL A 481 7.10 8.47 -16.76
CA VAL A 481 6.91 9.58 -15.82
C VAL A 481 5.65 9.31 -15.01
N GLY A 482 5.78 9.15 -13.69
CA GLY A 482 4.68 8.78 -12.81
C GLY A 482 4.39 9.78 -11.69
N THR A 483 3.17 9.73 -11.15
CA THR A 483 2.77 10.49 -9.95
C THR A 483 3.16 9.78 -8.64
N GLY A 484 3.37 8.45 -8.69
CA GLY A 484 3.57 7.59 -7.52
C GLY A 484 4.80 6.69 -7.60
N ASN A 485 5.17 6.13 -6.44
CA ASN A 485 6.39 5.34 -6.24
C ASN A 485 6.33 3.97 -6.94
N TYR A 486 7.51 3.38 -7.17
CA TYR A 486 7.67 2.03 -7.71
C TYR A 486 7.53 0.94 -6.64
N HIS A 487 6.39 0.92 -5.95
CA HIS A 487 6.13 -0.03 -4.86
C HIS A 487 4.81 -0.82 -5.09
N PRO A 488 4.86 -2.14 -5.32
CA PRO A 488 3.69 -2.95 -5.67
C PRO A 488 2.54 -2.90 -4.63
N GLY A 489 2.88 -2.85 -3.33
CA GLY A 489 1.90 -2.72 -2.25
C GLY A 489 1.10 -1.41 -2.32
N THR A 490 1.78 -0.25 -2.33
CA THR A 490 1.10 1.05 -2.44
C THR A 490 0.37 1.20 -3.77
N ALA A 491 0.88 0.64 -4.87
CA ALA A 491 0.21 0.67 -6.17
C ALA A 491 -1.17 -0.02 -6.20
N GLN A 492 -1.53 -0.81 -5.18
CA GLN A 492 -2.87 -1.39 -5.01
C GLN A 492 -3.81 -0.53 -4.14
N LEU A 493 -3.26 0.45 -3.42
CA LEU A 493 -3.97 1.28 -2.45
C LEU A 493 -4.06 2.75 -2.89
N TYR A 494 -3.08 3.25 -3.63
CA TYR A 494 -2.93 4.65 -4.03
C TYR A 494 -3.42 4.83 -5.46
N THR A 495 -4.17 5.91 -5.73
CA THR A 495 -4.53 6.25 -7.11
C THR A 495 -3.38 7.01 -7.75
N ASP A 496 -2.71 6.39 -8.72
CA ASP A 496 -1.53 6.97 -9.37
C ASP A 496 -1.68 6.90 -10.87
N CYS A 497 -1.20 7.95 -11.54
CA CYS A 497 -1.18 8.02 -12.99
C CYS A 497 0.27 8.01 -13.49
N GLY A 498 0.47 7.49 -14.70
CA GLY A 498 1.77 7.50 -15.34
C GLY A 498 1.65 7.51 -16.86
N ILE A 499 2.71 7.99 -17.51
CA ILE A 499 2.86 7.94 -18.96
C ILE A 499 4.12 7.15 -19.32
N LEU A 500 3.98 6.22 -20.26
CA LEU A 500 5.08 5.54 -20.95
C LEU A 500 5.16 6.10 -22.36
N SER A 501 6.32 6.63 -22.75
CA SER A 501 6.50 7.33 -24.03
C SER A 501 7.87 7.05 -24.64
N CYS A 502 7.96 7.14 -25.97
CA CYS A 502 9.23 7.23 -26.69
C CYS A 502 9.36 8.55 -27.47
N ASP A 503 8.61 9.59 -27.09
CA ASP A 503 8.76 10.93 -27.65
C ASP A 503 10.19 11.44 -27.44
N PRO A 504 10.92 11.84 -28.49
CA PRO A 504 12.30 12.26 -28.37
C PRO A 504 12.52 13.44 -27.43
N ARG A 505 11.61 14.42 -27.39
CA ARG A 505 11.73 15.62 -26.55
C ARG A 505 11.58 15.25 -25.07
N LEU A 506 10.55 14.46 -24.76
CA LEU A 506 10.33 13.97 -23.39
C LEU A 506 11.48 13.07 -22.91
N THR A 507 11.91 12.12 -23.76
CA THR A 507 12.94 11.16 -23.36
C THR A 507 14.34 11.79 -23.27
N GLU A 508 14.62 12.84 -24.03
CA GLU A 508 15.81 13.66 -23.86
C GLU A 508 15.78 14.44 -22.54
N ASP A 509 14.66 15.10 -22.23
CA ASP A 509 14.50 15.80 -20.95
C ASP A 509 14.65 14.85 -19.76
N VAL A 510 14.05 13.65 -19.80
CA VAL A 510 14.23 12.64 -18.73
C VAL A 510 15.70 12.22 -18.60
N ALA A 511 16.41 12.05 -19.72
CA ALA A 511 17.84 11.73 -19.69
C ALA A 511 18.65 12.87 -19.04
N ASP A 512 18.31 14.12 -19.33
CA ASP A 512 18.93 15.30 -18.74
C ASP A 512 18.64 15.43 -17.26
N VAL A 513 17.43 15.09 -16.81
CA VAL A 513 17.09 15.03 -15.38
C VAL A 513 17.96 14.00 -14.66
N PHE A 514 18.19 12.81 -15.24
CA PHE A 514 19.14 11.84 -14.67
C PHE A 514 20.58 12.36 -14.64
N ASN A 515 21.01 13.11 -15.67
CA ASN A 515 22.34 13.70 -15.69
C ASN A 515 22.49 14.83 -14.64
N PHE A 516 21.42 15.59 -14.41
CA PHE A 516 21.33 16.58 -13.33
C PHE A 516 21.42 15.90 -11.96
N LEU A 517 20.64 14.83 -11.74
CA LEU A 517 20.61 14.08 -10.48
C LEU A 517 21.92 13.35 -10.14
N THR A 518 22.77 13.09 -11.14
CA THR A 518 24.09 12.47 -10.95
C THR A 518 25.23 13.51 -10.90
N GLY A 519 24.90 14.80 -10.81
CA GLY A 519 25.87 15.89 -10.67
C GLY A 519 26.67 16.23 -11.94
N ARG A 520 26.29 15.69 -13.11
CA ARG A 520 27.03 15.83 -14.38
C ARG A 520 26.45 16.88 -15.34
N SER A 521 25.42 17.63 -14.94
CA SER A 521 24.80 18.66 -15.79
C SER A 521 24.33 19.86 -14.98
N ARG A 522 24.61 21.07 -15.50
CA ARG A 522 24.04 22.35 -15.03
C ARG A 522 22.97 22.89 -16.00
N LYS A 523 22.42 22.04 -16.87
CA LYS A 523 21.37 22.43 -17.82
C LYS A 523 20.18 23.00 -17.03
N LYS A 524 19.79 24.23 -17.37
CA LYS A 524 18.67 24.96 -16.73
C LYS A 524 17.39 24.95 -17.55
N THR A 525 17.48 24.52 -18.80
CA THR A 525 16.37 24.53 -19.75
C THR A 525 16.02 23.11 -20.16
N PHE A 526 14.74 22.82 -20.21
CA PHE A 526 14.19 21.55 -20.68
C PHE A 526 13.27 21.85 -21.86
N ASN A 527 13.04 20.86 -22.73
CA ASN A 527 12.16 21.04 -23.87
C ASN A 527 10.71 21.24 -23.41
N ASP A 528 10.25 20.35 -22.54
CA ASP A 528 8.85 20.18 -22.17
C ASP A 528 8.66 19.93 -20.66
N ILE A 529 9.56 19.21 -20.00
CA ILE A 529 9.44 18.91 -18.57
C ILE A 529 9.57 20.17 -17.72
N LEU A 530 8.70 20.27 -16.72
CA LEU A 530 8.82 21.20 -15.61
C LEU A 530 9.61 20.51 -14.50
N LEU A 531 10.84 20.98 -14.27
CA LEU A 531 11.72 20.47 -13.22
C LEU A 531 11.67 21.41 -12.02
N SER A 532 11.41 20.87 -10.83
CA SER A 532 11.60 21.58 -9.57
C SER A 532 13.05 21.43 -9.09
N PRO A 533 13.67 22.48 -8.52
CA PRO A 533 13.13 23.82 -8.29
C PRO A 533 13.39 24.83 -9.41
N GLN A 534 13.79 24.38 -10.60
CA GLN A 534 14.33 25.26 -11.63
C GLN A 534 13.28 26.03 -12.43
N THR A 535 12.24 25.35 -12.91
CA THR A 535 11.29 25.90 -13.90
C THR A 535 9.83 25.75 -13.49
N MET A 536 9.55 24.86 -12.53
CA MET A 536 8.19 24.42 -12.23
C MET A 536 7.31 25.53 -11.63
N LYS A 537 7.77 26.23 -10.59
CA LYS A 537 6.99 27.28 -9.91
C LYS A 537 6.68 28.43 -10.86
N ASP A 538 7.70 28.97 -11.51
CA ASP A 538 7.57 30.07 -12.49
C ASP A 538 6.62 29.71 -13.62
N THR A 539 6.68 28.46 -14.11
CA THR A 539 5.76 28.00 -15.16
C THR A 539 4.32 27.97 -14.66
N PHE A 540 4.05 27.43 -13.47
CA PHE A 540 2.68 27.41 -12.94
C PHE A 540 2.16 28.82 -12.69
N LEU A 541 2.97 29.72 -12.11
CA LEU A 541 2.60 31.11 -11.91
C LEU A 541 2.26 31.81 -13.23
N ARG A 542 3.10 31.62 -14.26
CA ARG A 542 2.84 32.15 -15.61
C ARG A 542 1.52 31.62 -16.18
N LEU A 543 1.29 30.30 -16.13
CA LEU A 543 0.06 29.69 -16.64
C LEU A 543 -1.19 30.20 -15.92
N ILE A 544 -1.14 30.39 -14.60
CA ILE A 544 -2.26 30.95 -13.82
C ILE A 544 -2.53 32.39 -14.24
N ASN A 545 -1.48 33.21 -14.42
CA ASN A 545 -1.62 34.60 -14.84
C ASN A 545 -2.17 34.71 -16.29
N GLU A 546 -1.72 33.84 -17.20
CA GLU A 546 -2.25 33.77 -18.58
C GLU A 546 -3.75 33.44 -18.61
N GLU A 547 -4.23 32.56 -17.72
CA GLU A 547 -5.68 32.32 -17.58
C GLU A 547 -6.42 33.58 -17.11
N ALA A 548 -5.84 34.35 -16.19
CA ALA A 548 -6.41 35.62 -15.75
C ALA A 548 -6.51 36.63 -16.90
N GLU A 549 -5.49 36.72 -17.75
CA GLU A 549 -5.51 37.53 -18.97
C GLU A 549 -6.56 37.03 -19.97
N HIS A 550 -6.73 35.72 -20.14
CA HIS A 550 -7.77 35.15 -20.98
C HIS A 550 -9.18 35.55 -20.49
N ALA A 551 -9.42 35.48 -19.17
CA ALA A 551 -10.69 35.88 -18.58
C ALA A 551 -10.98 37.37 -18.77
N ALA A 552 -9.98 38.23 -18.51
CA ALA A 552 -10.08 39.67 -18.70
C ALA A 552 -10.41 40.06 -20.16
N ASN A 553 -9.94 39.26 -21.13
CA ASN A 553 -10.23 39.43 -22.55
C ASN A 553 -11.54 38.77 -23.01
N GLY A 554 -12.35 38.22 -22.10
CA GLY A 554 -13.61 37.54 -22.42
C GLY A 554 -13.45 36.18 -23.11
N ASN A 555 -12.23 35.62 -23.12
CA ASN A 555 -11.99 34.27 -23.62
C ASN A 555 -12.35 33.22 -22.56
N ALA A 556 -12.51 31.96 -22.98
CA ALA A 556 -12.67 30.86 -22.04
C ALA A 556 -11.43 30.78 -21.15
N ALA A 557 -11.63 30.81 -19.83
CA ALA A 557 -10.56 30.77 -18.85
C ALA A 557 -10.93 29.83 -17.69
N ARG A 558 -10.08 28.83 -17.46
CA ARG A 558 -10.35 27.77 -16.49
C ARG A 558 -9.07 27.10 -16.03
N ILE A 559 -9.03 26.79 -14.74
CA ILE A 559 -7.99 25.98 -14.11
C ILE A 559 -8.64 24.77 -13.45
N TRP A 560 -8.16 23.57 -13.80
CA TRP A 560 -8.45 22.37 -13.01
C TRP A 560 -7.17 21.84 -12.39
N GLY A 561 -7.21 21.53 -11.10
CA GLY A 561 -6.08 20.97 -10.36
C GLY A 561 -6.50 19.76 -9.55
N LYS A 562 -5.67 18.72 -9.54
CA LYS A 562 -5.81 17.57 -8.65
C LYS A 562 -4.45 17.32 -8.00
N MET A 563 -4.43 17.25 -6.68
CA MET A 563 -3.20 17.09 -5.91
C MET A 563 -3.49 16.56 -4.50
N ASN A 564 -2.45 16.20 -3.77
CA ASN A 564 -2.59 15.76 -2.38
C ASN A 564 -2.74 16.94 -1.43
N GLN A 565 -1.98 18.02 -1.66
CA GLN A 565 -1.95 19.21 -0.80
C GLN A 565 -1.77 20.50 -1.61
N LEU A 566 -2.27 21.61 -1.06
CA LEU A 566 -2.08 22.97 -1.59
C LEU A 566 -1.62 23.89 -0.45
N GLU A 567 -0.39 24.43 -0.53
CA GLU A 567 0.28 25.18 0.54
C GLU A 567 1.02 26.43 0.07
N ASP A 568 1.59 26.45 -1.15
CA ASP A 568 2.47 27.54 -1.58
C ASP A 568 1.74 28.90 -1.64
N PRO A 569 2.16 29.93 -0.88
CA PRO A 569 1.47 31.22 -0.82
C PRO A 569 1.39 31.94 -2.16
N GLU A 570 2.44 31.92 -2.97
CA GLU A 570 2.47 32.64 -4.25
C GLU A 570 1.52 32.01 -5.27
N ILE A 571 1.45 30.67 -5.30
CA ILE A 571 0.45 29.95 -6.11
C ILE A 571 -0.96 30.31 -5.63
N ILE A 572 -1.23 30.30 -4.31
CA ILE A 572 -2.55 30.63 -3.76
C ILE A 572 -2.94 32.09 -4.10
N GLN A 573 -2.02 33.03 -3.95
CA GLN A 573 -2.20 34.43 -4.33
C GLN A 573 -2.50 34.59 -5.83
N ALA A 574 -1.80 33.85 -6.69
CA ALA A 574 -2.06 33.83 -8.13
C ALA A 574 -3.48 33.28 -8.43
N LEU A 575 -3.91 32.23 -7.74
CA LEU A 575 -5.26 31.68 -7.88
C LEU A 575 -6.34 32.68 -7.42
N TYR A 576 -6.12 33.43 -6.33
CA TYR A 576 -7.04 34.50 -5.92
C TYR A 576 -7.12 35.62 -6.96
N ARG A 577 -5.99 36.05 -7.54
CA ARG A 577 -5.99 37.03 -8.65
C ARG A 577 -6.75 36.50 -9.87
N ALA A 578 -6.52 35.25 -10.25
CA ALA A 578 -7.22 34.60 -11.35
C ALA A 578 -8.73 34.52 -11.10
N SER A 579 -9.15 34.16 -9.88
CA SER A 579 -10.56 34.16 -9.49
C SER A 579 -11.20 35.54 -9.61
N ARG A 580 -10.54 36.60 -9.14
CA ARG A 580 -11.00 38.00 -9.29
C ARG A 580 -11.15 38.43 -10.75
N ALA A 581 -10.30 37.90 -11.65
CA ALA A 581 -10.39 38.15 -13.08
C ALA A 581 -11.53 37.36 -13.78
N GLY A 582 -12.21 36.44 -13.07
CA GLY A 582 -13.31 35.64 -13.60
C GLY A 582 -12.93 34.22 -14.03
N VAL A 583 -11.69 33.78 -13.79
CA VAL A 583 -11.25 32.41 -14.12
C VAL A 583 -12.02 31.40 -13.29
N GLN A 584 -12.58 30.36 -13.93
CA GLN A 584 -13.26 29.27 -13.24
C GLN A 584 -12.25 28.23 -12.72
N ILE A 585 -12.15 28.06 -11.40
CA ILE A 585 -11.11 27.22 -10.77
C ILE A 585 -11.78 26.07 -10.00
N HIS A 586 -11.45 24.83 -10.37
CA HIS A 586 -11.93 23.63 -9.67
C HIS A 586 -10.76 22.74 -9.24
N LEU A 587 -10.64 22.52 -7.94
CA LEU A 587 -9.53 21.79 -7.35
C LEU A 587 -10.03 20.54 -6.62
N ILE A 588 -9.33 19.42 -6.84
CA ILE A 588 -9.48 18.18 -6.06
C ILE A 588 -8.26 18.07 -5.15
N VAL A 589 -8.41 18.43 -3.88
CA VAL A 589 -7.33 18.41 -2.87
C VAL A 589 -7.70 17.43 -1.77
N ARG A 590 -7.02 16.29 -1.72
CA ARG A 590 -7.33 15.24 -0.74
C ARG A 590 -7.02 15.67 0.70
N GLY A 591 -5.80 16.15 0.93
CA GLY A 591 -5.22 16.44 2.24
C GLY A 591 -5.56 17.83 2.77
N PHE A 592 -4.55 18.52 3.29
CA PHE A 592 -4.68 19.90 3.75
C PHE A 592 -4.61 20.87 2.55
N CYS A 593 -5.34 21.98 2.69
CA CYS A 593 -5.43 23.06 1.73
C CYS A 593 -5.39 24.39 2.50
N LEU A 594 -4.42 25.25 2.17
CA LEU A 594 -4.28 26.58 2.77
C LEU A 594 -5.14 27.62 2.04
N LEU A 595 -5.57 27.35 0.80
CA LEU A 595 -6.51 28.19 0.08
C LEU A 595 -7.90 28.10 0.72
N ARG A 596 -8.55 29.26 0.92
CA ARG A 596 -9.91 29.40 1.45
C ARG A 596 -10.89 29.68 0.29
N PRO A 597 -11.66 28.68 -0.17
CA PRO A 597 -12.58 28.83 -1.31
C PRO A 597 -13.86 29.58 -0.92
N GLY A 598 -14.57 30.14 -1.90
CA GLY A 598 -15.91 30.70 -1.73
C GLY A 598 -16.02 31.98 -0.90
N ILE A 599 -14.93 32.73 -0.74
CA ILE A 599 -14.94 34.04 -0.08
C ILE A 599 -15.49 35.08 -1.07
N PRO A 600 -16.57 35.81 -0.75
CA PRO A 600 -17.15 36.81 -1.64
C PRO A 600 -16.16 37.87 -2.12
N GLY A 601 -16.13 38.11 -3.43
CA GLY A 601 -15.24 39.05 -4.13
C GLY A 601 -13.77 38.65 -4.19
N LEU A 602 -13.40 37.46 -3.70
CA LEU A 602 -12.02 36.96 -3.68
C LEU A 602 -11.92 35.59 -4.34
N SER A 603 -12.67 34.61 -3.85
CA SER A 603 -12.60 33.20 -4.26
C SER A 603 -13.95 32.61 -4.65
N ASP A 604 -14.91 33.43 -5.09
CA ASP A 604 -16.23 32.99 -5.60
C ASP A 604 -16.12 31.94 -6.71
N ASN A 605 -15.11 32.09 -7.56
CA ASN A 605 -14.88 31.22 -8.71
C ASN A 605 -13.99 30.01 -8.37
N ILE A 606 -13.67 29.78 -7.09
CA ILE A 606 -12.81 28.69 -6.65
C ILE A 606 -13.62 27.67 -5.85
N ASN A 607 -13.69 26.45 -6.38
CA ASN A 607 -14.28 25.30 -5.71
C ASN A 607 -13.19 24.29 -5.34
N VAL A 608 -13.18 23.83 -4.10
CA VAL A 608 -12.25 22.80 -3.62
C VAL A 608 -13.02 21.62 -3.08
N VAL A 609 -12.76 20.43 -3.63
CA VAL A 609 -13.34 19.17 -3.16
C VAL A 609 -12.25 18.23 -2.65
N SER A 610 -12.56 17.51 -1.56
CA SER A 610 -11.70 16.47 -0.99
C SER A 610 -12.39 15.12 -1.14
N VAL A 611 -11.77 14.19 -1.86
CA VAL A 611 -12.33 12.86 -2.14
C VAL A 611 -11.63 11.82 -1.25
N ILE A 612 -12.39 11.21 -0.34
CA ILE A 612 -11.89 10.18 0.60
C ILE A 612 -12.74 8.91 0.44
N GLY A 613 -12.08 7.75 0.44
CA GLY A 613 -12.78 6.48 0.38
C GLY A 613 -11.84 5.31 0.19
N ARG A 614 -12.23 4.38 -0.70
CA ARG A 614 -11.59 3.07 -0.85
C ARG A 614 -10.08 3.14 -1.11
N PHE A 615 -9.68 4.02 -2.02
CA PHE A 615 -8.30 4.19 -2.42
C PHE A 615 -7.80 5.55 -1.92
N LEU A 616 -6.50 5.67 -1.78
CA LEU A 616 -5.82 6.84 -1.28
C LEU A 616 -5.53 7.75 -2.49
N GLU A 617 -6.34 8.81 -2.68
CA GLU A 617 -6.26 9.66 -3.88
C GLU A 617 -4.91 10.37 -4.02
N HIS A 618 -4.03 9.96 -4.95
CA HIS A 618 -2.62 10.38 -4.93
C HIS A 618 -2.10 11.01 -6.23
N SER A 619 -2.81 10.85 -7.35
CA SER A 619 -2.40 11.38 -8.65
C SER A 619 -2.39 12.91 -8.65
N ARG A 620 -1.40 13.52 -9.33
CA ARG A 620 -1.39 14.96 -9.60
C ARG A 620 -1.62 15.25 -11.08
N ILE A 621 -2.65 16.03 -11.37
CA ILE A 621 -3.11 16.39 -12.72
C ILE A 621 -3.45 17.88 -12.74
N PHE A 622 -2.99 18.60 -13.76
CA PHE A 622 -3.28 20.03 -13.90
C PHE A 622 -3.76 20.33 -15.32
N HIS A 623 -4.72 21.23 -15.44
CA HIS A 623 -5.26 21.70 -16.70
C HIS A 623 -5.44 23.22 -16.69
N PHE A 624 -5.00 23.85 -17.78
CA PHE A 624 -5.18 25.26 -18.08
C PHE A 624 -5.87 25.36 -19.44
N SER A 625 -6.88 26.22 -19.57
CA SER A 625 -7.71 26.29 -20.77
C SER A 625 -6.96 26.84 -22.00
N GLY A 626 -5.98 27.72 -21.82
CA GLY A 626 -5.27 28.44 -22.89
C GLY A 626 -6.21 29.22 -23.82
N GLY A 627 -7.28 29.80 -23.27
CA GLY A 627 -8.28 30.52 -24.06
C GLY A 627 -9.25 29.60 -24.82
N LYS A 628 -9.21 28.28 -24.59
CA LYS A 628 -10.02 27.29 -25.33
C LYS A 628 -11.23 26.82 -24.51
N ALA A 629 -12.41 26.92 -25.12
CA ALA A 629 -13.66 26.49 -24.49
C ALA A 629 -13.74 24.97 -24.25
N ASP A 630 -13.22 24.17 -25.18
CA ASP A 630 -13.14 22.72 -25.02
C ASP A 630 -11.89 22.32 -24.20
N PRO A 631 -12.06 21.68 -23.01
CA PRO A 631 -10.94 21.23 -22.19
C PRO A 631 -9.95 20.32 -22.92
N SER A 632 -10.39 19.58 -23.94
CA SER A 632 -9.51 18.68 -24.70
C SER A 632 -8.43 19.41 -25.51
N ARG A 633 -8.60 20.72 -25.72
CA ARG A 633 -7.71 21.59 -26.51
C ARG A 633 -6.83 22.50 -25.66
N GLY A 634 -7.01 22.51 -24.35
CA GLY A 634 -6.13 23.24 -23.43
C GLY A 634 -4.87 22.45 -23.10
N MET A 635 -4.12 22.96 -22.14
CA MET A 635 -2.84 22.41 -21.71
C MET A 635 -3.07 21.46 -20.54
N TRP A 636 -2.50 20.25 -20.62
CA TRP A 636 -2.64 19.20 -19.60
C TRP A 636 -1.27 18.77 -19.10
N TYR A 637 -1.16 18.56 -17.79
CA TYR A 637 0.07 18.22 -17.11
C TYR A 637 -0.14 17.09 -16.10
N LEU A 638 0.88 16.27 -15.92
CA LEU A 638 0.91 15.19 -14.94
C LEU A 638 2.32 15.06 -14.34
N GLY A 639 2.41 14.77 -13.04
CA GLY A 639 3.72 14.56 -12.42
C GLY A 639 3.69 14.33 -10.92
N SER A 640 4.86 14.47 -10.29
CA SER A 640 5.09 14.06 -8.91
C SER A 640 4.83 15.16 -7.87
N ALA A 641 4.77 16.43 -8.29
CA ALA A 641 4.66 17.58 -7.39
C ALA A 641 3.21 17.92 -7.01
N ASP A 642 3.02 18.23 -5.73
CA ASP A 642 1.90 19.02 -5.23
C ASP A 642 2.26 20.52 -5.28
N TRP A 643 1.29 21.42 -5.13
CA TRP A 643 1.54 22.86 -4.97
C TRP A 643 1.90 23.21 -3.53
N MET A 644 3.01 22.65 -3.03
CA MET A 644 3.62 23.02 -1.76
C MET A 644 5.01 23.61 -1.98
N ARG A 645 5.41 24.56 -1.14
CA ARG A 645 6.72 25.21 -1.20
C ARG A 645 7.87 24.21 -1.32
N ARG A 646 7.90 23.21 -0.43
CA ARG A 646 8.91 22.14 -0.45
C ARG A 646 8.97 21.33 -1.76
N ASN A 647 7.84 21.18 -2.48
CA ASN A 647 7.81 20.44 -3.74
C ASN A 647 8.26 21.33 -4.90
N LEU A 648 7.99 22.63 -4.82
CA LEU A 648 8.29 23.61 -5.87
C LEU A 648 9.70 24.22 -5.74
N GLU A 649 10.31 24.18 -4.56
CA GLU A 649 11.57 24.88 -4.24
C GLU A 649 12.66 23.98 -3.63
N ASN A 650 12.29 22.96 -2.82
CA ASN A 650 13.26 22.24 -1.99
C ASN A 650 13.39 20.75 -2.38
N ARG A 651 12.85 20.36 -3.53
CA ARG A 651 12.84 18.97 -4.02
C ARG A 651 13.08 18.90 -5.51
N VAL A 652 13.66 17.78 -5.94
CA VAL A 652 13.68 17.43 -7.37
C VAL A 652 12.40 16.68 -7.72
N GLU A 653 11.46 17.39 -8.32
CA GLU A 653 10.16 16.91 -8.81
C GLU A 653 10.05 17.10 -10.31
N VAL A 654 9.24 16.26 -10.97
CA VAL A 654 8.99 16.37 -12.42
C VAL A 654 7.50 16.41 -12.71
N VAL A 655 7.09 17.38 -13.52
CA VAL A 655 5.77 17.46 -14.15
C VAL A 655 5.96 17.57 -15.65
N THR A 656 5.25 16.76 -16.43
CA THR A 656 5.35 16.76 -17.89
C THR A 656 4.02 17.22 -18.52
N PRO A 657 4.06 18.01 -19.61
CA PRO A 657 2.89 18.24 -20.43
C PRO A 657 2.49 16.95 -21.15
N ILE A 658 1.19 16.77 -21.37
CA ILE A 658 0.61 15.64 -22.08
C ILE A 658 -0.04 16.14 -23.36
N ARG A 659 0.46 15.70 -24.50
CA ARG A 659 -0.01 16.10 -25.84
C ARG A 659 -0.87 15.05 -26.51
N ASP A 660 -0.70 13.79 -26.13
CA ASP A 660 -1.47 12.73 -26.74
C ASP A 660 -2.96 12.84 -26.40
N LYS A 661 -3.81 12.90 -27.44
CA LYS A 661 -5.25 13.10 -27.30
C LYS A 661 -5.94 11.99 -26.49
N THR A 662 -5.46 10.75 -26.56
CA THR A 662 -6.06 9.64 -25.80
C THR A 662 -5.71 9.73 -24.32
N CYS A 663 -4.48 10.17 -24.02
CA CYS A 663 -4.03 10.43 -22.65
C CYS A 663 -4.75 11.65 -22.04
N ILE A 664 -4.92 12.73 -22.80
CA ILE A 664 -5.73 13.90 -22.41
C ILE A 664 -7.17 13.50 -22.10
N SER A 665 -7.79 12.68 -22.96
CA SER A 665 -9.16 12.20 -22.72
C SER A 665 -9.29 11.41 -21.43
N ARG A 666 -8.27 10.62 -21.07
CA ARG A 666 -8.23 9.85 -19.81
C ARG A 666 -8.08 10.77 -18.60
N MET A 667 -7.17 11.74 -18.66
CA MET A 667 -6.99 12.72 -17.58
C MET A 667 -8.24 13.57 -17.37
N ARG A 668 -8.88 13.99 -18.46
CA ARG A 668 -10.17 14.69 -18.43
C ARG A 668 -11.25 13.86 -17.74
N GLU A 669 -11.41 12.59 -18.11
CA GLU A 669 -12.38 11.70 -17.48
C GLU A 669 -12.16 11.59 -15.97
N ILE A 670 -10.89 11.48 -15.52
CA ILE A 670 -10.55 11.42 -14.10
C ILE A 670 -11.03 12.69 -13.36
N MET A 671 -10.78 13.87 -13.95
CA MET A 671 -11.22 15.14 -13.37
C MET A 671 -12.74 15.26 -13.34
N GLU A 672 -13.42 14.99 -14.46
CA GLU A 672 -14.88 15.09 -14.58
C GLU A 672 -15.62 14.12 -13.66
N VAL A 673 -15.09 12.90 -13.47
CA VAL A 673 -15.60 11.93 -12.48
C VAL A 673 -15.45 12.49 -11.07
N GLY A 674 -14.28 13.03 -10.73
CA GLY A 674 -14.02 13.62 -9.42
C GLY A 674 -14.92 14.81 -9.09
N PHE A 675 -15.21 15.67 -10.07
CA PHE A 675 -16.14 16.79 -9.91
C PHE A 675 -17.61 16.37 -9.84
N SER A 676 -17.94 15.18 -10.32
CA SER A 676 -19.31 14.64 -10.32
C SER A 676 -19.58 13.68 -9.16
N ASP A 677 -18.66 13.59 -8.20
CA ASP A 677 -18.74 12.69 -7.06
C ASP A 677 -19.62 13.27 -5.95
N ALA A 678 -20.79 12.66 -5.71
CA ALA A 678 -21.68 13.00 -4.59
C ALA A 678 -21.72 11.88 -3.53
N ARG A 679 -20.69 11.02 -3.53
CA ARG A 679 -20.58 9.89 -2.61
C ARG A 679 -19.40 10.03 -1.68
N ASN A 680 -18.21 10.25 -2.24
CA ASN A 680 -16.94 10.27 -1.53
C ASN A 680 -16.36 11.69 -1.39
N ALA A 681 -16.88 12.67 -2.15
CA ALA A 681 -16.39 14.04 -2.11
C ALA A 681 -17.01 14.85 -0.98
N HIS A 682 -16.17 15.71 -0.40
CA HIS A 682 -16.56 16.75 0.54
C HIS A 682 -16.17 18.11 -0.03
N LEU A 683 -17.09 19.07 -0.03
CA LEU A 683 -16.82 20.45 -0.37
C LEU A 683 -16.08 21.12 0.79
N VAL A 684 -14.94 21.75 0.53
CA VAL A 684 -14.21 22.54 1.52
C VAL A 684 -14.81 23.95 1.58
N LEU A 685 -15.09 24.42 2.80
CA LEU A 685 -15.71 25.72 3.07
C LEU A 685 -14.66 26.80 3.42
N PRO A 686 -15.00 28.10 3.39
CA PRO A 686 -14.06 29.19 3.69
C PRO A 686 -13.40 29.15 5.09
N ASN A 687 -14.04 28.52 6.08
CA ASN A 687 -13.52 28.33 7.44
C ASN A 687 -12.69 27.04 7.60
N GLY A 688 -12.48 26.30 6.50
CA GLY A 688 -11.74 25.04 6.44
C GLY A 688 -12.53 23.81 6.89
N ASN A 689 -13.77 23.97 7.36
CA ASN A 689 -14.68 22.84 7.49
C ASN A 689 -15.00 22.24 6.14
N SER A 690 -15.61 21.06 6.15
CA SER A 690 -16.06 20.44 4.92
C SER A 690 -17.37 19.72 5.08
N GLU A 691 -18.19 19.76 4.04
CA GLU A 691 -19.51 19.13 4.01
C GLU A 691 -19.56 18.05 2.93
N PRO A 692 -20.17 16.88 3.20
CA PRO A 692 -20.39 15.87 2.16
C PRO A 692 -21.24 16.46 1.03
N ILE A 693 -20.84 16.23 -0.22
CA ILE A 693 -21.64 16.64 -1.38
C ILE A 693 -22.78 15.63 -1.54
N SER A 694 -24.01 16.03 -1.23
CA SER A 694 -25.18 15.14 -1.21
C SER A 694 -25.95 15.11 -2.54
N SER A 695 -25.90 16.20 -3.32
CA SER A 695 -26.50 16.29 -4.65
C SER A 695 -25.70 17.21 -5.56
N ILE A 696 -25.78 16.94 -6.86
CA ILE A 696 -25.20 17.75 -7.92
C ILE A 696 -26.29 17.93 -8.98
N ASP A 697 -26.73 19.16 -9.20
CA ASP A 697 -27.90 19.44 -10.07
C ASP A 697 -27.66 19.09 -11.54
N SER A 698 -26.41 19.17 -11.99
CA SER A 698 -26.00 18.88 -13.37
C SER A 698 -24.64 18.19 -13.40
N PRO A 699 -24.57 16.89 -13.03
CA PRO A 699 -23.31 16.16 -12.99
C PRO A 699 -22.79 15.92 -14.40
N ILE A 700 -21.49 16.14 -14.62
CA ILE A 700 -20.82 15.84 -15.89
C ILE A 700 -20.86 14.32 -16.14
N VAL A 701 -20.60 13.54 -15.09
CA VAL A 701 -20.64 12.07 -15.11
C VAL A 701 -21.72 11.56 -14.15
N LYS A 702 -22.89 11.25 -14.70
CA LYS A 702 -24.07 10.80 -13.92
C LYS A 702 -23.78 9.58 -13.03
N GLU A 703 -22.95 8.64 -13.47
CA GLU A 703 -22.64 7.46 -12.67
C GLU A 703 -21.85 7.79 -11.40
N ALA A 704 -21.04 8.86 -11.41
CA ALA A 704 -20.20 9.27 -10.29
C ALA A 704 -21.02 9.78 -9.10
N VAL A 705 -22.21 10.32 -9.32
CA VAL A 705 -23.14 10.74 -8.25
C VAL A 705 -23.43 9.58 -7.30
N ASN A 706 -23.76 8.41 -7.85
CA ASN A 706 -24.18 7.26 -7.05
C ASN A 706 -23.02 6.34 -6.64
N LYS A 707 -22.04 6.16 -7.53
CA LYS A 707 -20.93 5.21 -7.35
C LYS A 707 -19.69 5.85 -6.72
N GLY A 708 -19.63 7.18 -6.67
CA GLY A 708 -18.44 7.94 -6.34
C GLY A 708 -17.32 7.78 -7.35
N THR A 709 -16.21 8.47 -7.10
CA THR A 709 -15.02 8.46 -7.95
C THR A 709 -14.48 7.05 -8.13
N PHE A 710 -14.20 6.37 -7.00
CA PHE A 710 -13.55 5.06 -7.02
C PHE A 710 -14.41 3.98 -7.69
N GLY A 711 -15.71 3.96 -7.40
CA GLY A 711 -16.64 2.98 -7.99
C GLY A 711 -16.79 3.18 -9.49
N THR A 712 -16.88 4.43 -9.94
CA THR A 712 -16.99 4.79 -11.35
C THR A 712 -15.73 4.39 -12.12
N LEU A 713 -14.55 4.75 -11.63
CA LEU A 713 -13.28 4.42 -12.30
C LEU A 713 -12.98 2.92 -12.30
N CYS A 714 -13.37 2.18 -11.25
CA CYS A 714 -13.37 0.72 -11.26
C CYS A 714 -14.24 0.16 -12.39
N ASP A 715 -15.46 0.66 -12.55
CA ASP A 715 -16.36 0.19 -13.59
C ASP A 715 -15.88 0.58 -15.00
N ARG A 716 -15.26 1.76 -15.17
CA ARG A 716 -14.61 2.16 -16.42
C ARG A 716 -13.50 1.19 -16.80
N ALA A 717 -12.61 0.86 -15.86
CA ALA A 717 -11.55 -0.11 -16.08
C ALA A 717 -12.09 -1.51 -16.46
N ARG A 718 -13.22 -1.94 -15.86
CA ARG A 718 -13.88 -3.20 -16.25
C ARG A 718 -14.54 -3.16 -17.61
N ARG A 719 -15.25 -2.08 -17.97
CA ARG A 719 -15.92 -1.97 -19.29
C ARG A 719 -14.92 -2.10 -20.44
N VAL A 720 -13.69 -1.63 -20.23
CA VAL A 720 -12.57 -1.81 -21.18
C VAL A 720 -12.17 -3.29 -21.39
N LEU A 721 -12.57 -4.21 -20.50
CA LEU A 721 -12.45 -5.66 -20.70
C LEU A 721 -13.59 -6.24 -21.54
N GLU A 722 -14.78 -5.65 -21.45
CA GLU A 722 -16.03 -6.17 -22.01
C GLU A 722 -16.34 -5.62 -23.41
N SER A 723 -15.83 -4.43 -23.75
CA SER A 723 -16.01 -3.83 -25.07
C SER A 723 -15.00 -4.36 -26.10
N SER A 724 -15.49 -5.00 -27.17
CA SER A 724 -14.72 -5.26 -28.40
C SER A 724 -14.65 -4.05 -29.35
N ASP A 725 -15.38 -2.98 -29.06
CA ASP A 725 -15.45 -1.80 -29.91
C ASP A 725 -14.29 -0.81 -29.65
N PRO A 726 -13.82 -0.07 -30.68
CA PRO A 726 -12.91 1.04 -30.50
C PRO A 726 -13.51 2.08 -29.55
N PRO A 727 -12.68 2.88 -28.84
CA PRO A 727 -13.18 3.86 -27.88
C PRO A 727 -14.23 4.73 -28.57
N HIS A 728 -15.45 4.75 -28.02
CA HIS A 728 -16.45 5.73 -28.38
C HIS A 728 -15.79 7.12 -28.25
N GLN A 729 -15.71 7.86 -29.36
CA GLN A 729 -15.66 9.30 -29.27
C GLN A 729 -16.83 9.71 -28.40
N LEU A 730 -16.55 10.29 -27.23
CA LEU A 730 -17.53 10.97 -26.40
C LEU A 730 -18.02 12.20 -27.19
N ASN A 731 -18.96 11.97 -28.11
CA ASN A 731 -19.77 13.03 -28.68
C ASN A 731 -20.82 13.39 -27.62
N LEU A 732 -20.56 14.46 -26.87
CA LEU A 732 -21.56 15.14 -26.07
C LEU A 732 -22.59 15.80 -27.02
N PRO A 733 -23.89 15.82 -26.68
CA PRO A 733 -24.94 16.13 -27.63
C PRO A 733 -25.03 17.63 -27.97
N LEU A 734 -25.09 17.94 -29.26
CA LEU A 734 -25.87 19.08 -29.77
C LEU A 734 -27.35 18.65 -29.87
N ARG A 735 -28.28 19.52 -29.47
CA ARG A 735 -29.73 19.22 -29.30
C ARG A 735 -30.47 18.90 -30.63
N GLN A 736 -31.19 17.77 -30.59
CA GLN A 736 -32.48 17.34 -31.21
C GLN A 736 -32.72 17.22 -32.74
N THR A 737 -33.17 16.03 -33.18
CA THR A 737 -34.43 15.72 -33.92
C THR A 737 -34.78 14.19 -33.85
N LYS A 738 -36.04 13.81 -34.15
CA LYS A 738 -36.78 12.55 -33.83
C LYS A 738 -36.70 11.42 -34.92
N PRO A 739 -37.25 10.19 -34.72
CA PRO A 739 -36.68 8.88 -35.14
C PRO A 739 -37.34 8.17 -36.34
N VAL A 740 -36.69 7.13 -36.87
CA VAL A 740 -37.30 6.04 -37.70
C VAL A 740 -36.74 4.65 -37.31
N ALA A 741 -37.56 3.62 -37.56
CA ALA A 741 -37.68 2.30 -36.93
C ALA A 741 -36.63 1.21 -37.21
N ALA A 742 -36.77 0.12 -36.42
CA ALA A 742 -35.91 -1.04 -36.20
C ALA A 742 -35.84 -2.10 -37.32
N VAL A 743 -34.78 -2.93 -37.29
CA VAL A 743 -34.77 -4.31 -37.82
C VAL A 743 -33.98 -5.25 -36.89
N LYS A 744 -34.60 -6.39 -36.53
CA LYS A 744 -34.07 -7.53 -35.76
C LYS A 744 -33.10 -8.39 -36.59
N ARG A 745 -32.14 -9.09 -35.95
CA ARG A 745 -31.71 -10.46 -36.32
C ARG A 745 -31.18 -11.24 -35.08
N GLN A 746 -31.42 -12.55 -35.11
CA GLN A 746 -31.27 -13.58 -34.06
C GLN A 746 -29.88 -14.31 -34.09
N PRO A 747 -29.57 -15.21 -33.12
CA PRO A 747 -28.21 -15.58 -32.69
C PRO A 747 -27.64 -16.83 -33.38
N ASN A 748 -26.31 -17.03 -33.29
CA ASN A 748 -25.66 -18.30 -33.70
C ASN A 748 -24.92 -19.03 -32.56
N SER A 749 -25.34 -20.30 -32.43
CA SER A 749 -24.89 -21.51 -31.71
C SER A 749 -23.46 -21.68 -31.14
N THR A 750 -23.38 -22.35 -29.98
CA THR A 750 -22.21 -23.06 -29.42
C THR A 750 -22.25 -24.58 -29.75
N LYS A 751 -21.12 -25.20 -30.14
CA LYS A 751 -20.99 -26.67 -30.41
C LYS A 751 -20.52 -27.45 -29.16
N LYS A 752 -21.12 -28.63 -28.89
CA LYS A 752 -20.76 -29.61 -27.83
C LYS A 752 -19.67 -30.63 -28.26
N TRP A 753 -18.95 -31.22 -27.30
CA TRP A 753 -17.85 -32.19 -27.48
C TRP A 753 -18.34 -33.66 -27.50
N ASP A 754 -17.57 -34.61 -28.03
CA ASP A 754 -17.90 -36.05 -28.03
C ASP A 754 -17.53 -36.78 -26.71
N GLN A 755 -18.12 -37.96 -26.47
CA GLN A 755 -18.00 -38.71 -25.22
C GLN A 755 -16.58 -39.21 -24.90
N ALA A 756 -15.79 -39.60 -25.92
CA ALA A 756 -14.42 -40.06 -25.72
C ALA A 756 -13.52 -38.91 -25.24
N THR A 757 -13.70 -37.73 -25.83
CA THR A 757 -12.99 -36.51 -25.45
C THR A 757 -13.42 -36.02 -24.07
N GLU A 758 -14.69 -36.20 -23.67
CA GLU A 758 -15.16 -35.86 -22.33
C GLU A 758 -14.54 -36.78 -21.26
N ARG A 759 -14.46 -38.10 -21.50
CA ARG A 759 -13.84 -39.06 -20.57
C ARG A 759 -12.35 -38.80 -20.38
N ALA A 760 -11.61 -38.60 -21.47
CA ALA A 760 -10.18 -38.27 -21.42
C ALA A 760 -9.92 -36.93 -20.73
N THR A 761 -10.80 -35.93 -20.93
CA THR A 761 -10.71 -34.63 -20.23
C THR A 761 -10.92 -34.80 -18.73
N ARG A 762 -11.87 -35.64 -18.28
CA ARG A 762 -12.09 -35.88 -16.84
C ARG A 762 -10.89 -36.53 -16.16
N VAL A 763 -10.27 -37.55 -16.78
CA VAL A 763 -9.06 -38.21 -16.25
C VAL A 763 -7.88 -37.23 -16.22
N MET A 764 -7.68 -36.47 -17.29
CA MET A 764 -6.66 -35.43 -17.36
C MET A 764 -6.80 -34.40 -16.22
N LEU A 765 -8.03 -34.03 -15.87
CA LEU A 765 -8.29 -33.03 -14.83
C LEU A 765 -8.26 -33.61 -13.40
N SER A 766 -8.54 -34.90 -13.21
CA SER A 766 -8.50 -35.54 -11.88
C SER A 766 -7.12 -36.08 -11.51
N GLN A 767 -6.25 -36.34 -12.50
CA GLN A 767 -4.90 -36.89 -12.30
C GLN A 767 -3.82 -36.01 -12.97
N PRO A 768 -3.63 -34.74 -12.53
CA PRO A 768 -2.69 -33.81 -13.15
C PRO A 768 -1.20 -34.16 -12.98
N TRP A 769 -0.88 -35.22 -12.24
CA TRP A 769 0.49 -35.70 -12.07
C TRP A 769 0.95 -36.67 -13.16
N LEU A 770 0.03 -37.19 -13.98
CA LEU A 770 0.38 -37.98 -15.15
C LEU A 770 1.10 -37.13 -16.18
N ASP A 771 2.09 -37.72 -16.87
CA ASP A 771 2.62 -37.10 -18.07
C ASP A 771 1.80 -37.47 -19.31
N GLN A 772 2.11 -36.82 -20.43
CA GLN A 772 1.34 -36.98 -21.66
C GLN A 772 1.30 -38.43 -22.19
N ARG A 773 2.37 -39.21 -22.00
CA ARG A 773 2.43 -40.60 -22.46
C ARG A 773 1.62 -41.51 -21.53
N GLU A 774 1.72 -41.25 -20.24
CA GLU A 774 0.99 -41.99 -19.20
C GLU A 774 -0.51 -41.75 -19.31
N LEU A 775 -0.94 -40.52 -19.58
CA LEU A 775 -2.36 -40.21 -19.82
C LEU A 775 -2.88 -40.84 -21.11
N ALA A 776 -2.05 -40.91 -22.15
CA ALA A 776 -2.40 -41.60 -23.40
C ALA A 776 -2.70 -43.08 -23.13
N LEU A 777 -1.86 -43.74 -22.33
CA LEU A 777 -2.08 -45.13 -21.88
C LEU A 777 -3.32 -45.25 -20.98
N ALA A 778 -3.45 -44.43 -19.94
CA ALA A 778 -4.54 -44.49 -18.97
C ALA A 778 -5.93 -44.15 -19.55
N THR A 779 -5.98 -43.53 -20.72
CA THR A 779 -7.23 -43.17 -21.40
C THR A 779 -7.44 -43.92 -22.71
N GLU A 780 -6.57 -44.89 -23.04
CA GLU A 780 -6.58 -45.64 -24.32
C GLU A 780 -6.60 -44.73 -25.57
N ASN A 781 -5.92 -43.59 -25.51
CA ASN A 781 -5.87 -42.59 -26.57
C ASN A 781 -4.48 -42.49 -27.19
N SER A 782 -4.40 -42.08 -28.46
CA SER A 782 -3.10 -41.79 -29.08
C SER A 782 -2.45 -40.54 -28.46
N ALA A 783 -1.11 -40.48 -28.42
CA ALA A 783 -0.39 -39.31 -27.91
C ALA A 783 -0.79 -37.99 -28.63
N ARG A 784 -1.15 -38.08 -29.92
CA ARG A 784 -1.65 -36.96 -30.72
C ARG A 784 -3.06 -36.52 -30.30
N ALA A 785 -3.93 -37.46 -29.97
CA ALA A 785 -5.25 -37.15 -29.43
C ALA A 785 -5.15 -36.43 -28.07
N ILE A 786 -4.22 -36.85 -27.20
CA ILE A 786 -3.95 -36.16 -25.94
C ILE A 786 -3.38 -34.75 -26.15
N THR A 787 -2.49 -34.55 -27.13
CA THR A 787 -1.99 -33.20 -27.45
C THR A 787 -3.13 -32.27 -27.86
N ASN A 788 -4.04 -32.75 -28.71
CA ASN A 788 -5.20 -31.96 -29.16
C ASN A 788 -6.16 -31.66 -28.01
N LEU A 789 -6.41 -32.66 -27.14
CA LEU A 789 -7.19 -32.51 -25.91
C LEU A 789 -6.62 -31.41 -25.02
N GLN A 790 -5.30 -31.45 -24.77
CA GLN A 790 -4.60 -30.47 -23.95
C GLN A 790 -4.63 -29.08 -24.58
N GLN A 791 -4.44 -28.96 -25.90
CA GLN A 791 -4.53 -27.67 -26.58
C GLN A 791 -5.93 -27.06 -26.49
N LYS A 792 -6.97 -27.90 -26.62
CA LYS A 792 -8.35 -27.45 -26.54
C LYS A 792 -8.77 -27.11 -25.11
N ALA A 793 -8.31 -27.87 -24.11
CA ALA A 793 -8.48 -27.53 -22.70
C ALA A 793 -7.68 -26.27 -22.30
N LYS A 794 -6.49 -26.07 -22.88
CA LYS A 794 -5.68 -24.85 -22.71
C LYS A 794 -6.38 -23.64 -23.34
N SER A 795 -7.01 -23.78 -24.51
CA SER A 795 -7.68 -22.67 -25.20
C SER A 795 -8.92 -22.17 -24.46
N VAL A 796 -9.64 -23.06 -23.76
CA VAL A 796 -10.75 -22.67 -22.87
C VAL A 796 -10.30 -22.34 -21.44
N GLY A 797 -8.99 -22.29 -21.20
CA GLY A 797 -8.41 -21.90 -19.92
C GLY A 797 -8.63 -22.90 -18.79
N TRP A 798 -8.92 -24.16 -19.09
CA TRP A 798 -9.10 -25.23 -18.09
C TRP A 798 -7.77 -25.75 -17.57
N ILE A 799 -6.71 -25.77 -18.39
CA ILE A 799 -5.39 -26.22 -17.97
C ILE A 799 -4.27 -25.26 -18.42
N ARG A 800 -3.12 -25.35 -17.75
CA ARG A 800 -1.84 -24.77 -18.18
C ARG A 800 -0.84 -25.92 -18.36
N VAL A 801 -0.26 -26.05 -19.56
CA VAL A 801 0.70 -27.12 -19.87
C VAL A 801 2.11 -26.66 -19.53
N HIS A 802 2.90 -27.53 -18.90
CA HIS A 802 4.28 -27.32 -18.47
C HIS A 802 5.19 -28.40 -19.09
N ARG A 803 6.48 -28.11 -19.24
CA ARG A 803 7.48 -29.06 -19.74
C ARG A 803 8.54 -29.29 -18.68
N ILE A 804 8.74 -30.55 -18.29
CA ILE A 804 9.71 -30.97 -17.28
C ILE A 804 10.59 -32.05 -17.90
N GLY A 805 11.87 -31.75 -18.12
CA GLY A 805 12.77 -32.63 -18.87
C GLY A 805 12.23 -32.91 -20.29
N ARG A 806 12.09 -34.18 -20.65
CA ARG A 806 11.47 -34.62 -21.92
C ARG A 806 9.95 -34.84 -21.83
N SER A 807 9.36 -34.76 -20.64
CA SER A 807 7.94 -35.00 -20.40
C SER A 807 7.13 -33.70 -20.44
N VAL A 808 5.86 -33.84 -20.83
CA VAL A 808 4.86 -32.76 -20.86
C VAL A 808 3.80 -33.07 -19.83
N VAL A 809 3.60 -32.15 -18.89
CA VAL A 809 2.64 -32.26 -17.77
C VAL A 809 1.71 -31.06 -17.77
N TRP A 810 0.64 -31.07 -16.99
CA TRP A 810 -0.32 -29.97 -17.00
C TRP A 810 -0.91 -29.69 -15.61
N GLU A 811 -1.27 -28.43 -15.43
CA GLU A 811 -1.88 -27.88 -14.23
C GLU A 811 -3.35 -27.57 -14.51
N VAL A 812 -4.24 -28.02 -13.63
CA VAL A 812 -5.67 -27.74 -13.74
C VAL A 812 -5.99 -26.40 -13.10
N ARG A 813 -6.72 -25.55 -13.82
CA ARG A 813 -7.16 -24.25 -13.32
C ARG A 813 -8.53 -24.37 -12.66
N PRO A 814 -8.82 -23.56 -11.63
CA PRO A 814 -10.13 -23.53 -10.97
C PRO A 814 -11.32 -23.25 -11.91
N SER A 815 -11.06 -22.62 -13.05
CA SER A 815 -12.04 -22.42 -14.13
C SER A 815 -12.60 -23.73 -14.69
N ALA A 816 -11.80 -24.80 -14.72
CA ALA A 816 -12.25 -26.12 -15.19
C ALA A 816 -13.38 -26.71 -14.33
N ALA A 817 -13.41 -26.40 -13.02
CA ALA A 817 -14.43 -26.90 -12.09
C ALA A 817 -15.82 -26.29 -12.31
N LYS A 818 -15.88 -25.04 -12.81
CA LYS A 818 -17.15 -24.31 -13.02
C LYS A 818 -17.91 -24.81 -14.25
N ASP A 819 -17.21 -25.31 -15.26
CA ASP A 819 -17.79 -25.65 -16.56
C ASP A 819 -18.16 -27.13 -16.72
N LEU A 820 -17.65 -28.04 -15.87
CA LEU A 820 -17.80 -29.50 -16.04
C LEU A 820 -18.88 -30.17 -15.17
N SER A 821 -19.59 -29.41 -14.32
CA SER A 821 -20.69 -29.90 -13.46
C SER A 821 -20.45 -31.27 -12.80
N ALA A 822 -19.21 -31.59 -12.45
CA ALA A 822 -18.81 -32.87 -11.92
C ALA A 822 -18.03 -32.68 -10.62
N ARG A 823 -18.35 -33.50 -9.59
CA ARG A 823 -17.58 -33.63 -8.34
C ARG A 823 -16.16 -34.07 -8.68
N THR A 824 -15.31 -33.12 -9.01
CA THR A 824 -13.90 -33.35 -9.31
C THR A 824 -13.11 -32.48 -8.36
N THR A 825 -12.27 -33.11 -7.54
CA THR A 825 -11.44 -32.42 -6.56
C THR A 825 -10.37 -31.64 -7.31
N VAL A 826 -10.65 -30.37 -7.61
CA VAL A 826 -9.67 -29.47 -8.23
C VAL A 826 -8.75 -28.95 -7.13
N ILE A 827 -7.47 -29.33 -7.22
CA ILE A 827 -6.42 -28.86 -6.31
C ILE A 827 -5.83 -27.58 -6.91
N PRO A 828 -6.04 -26.38 -6.32
CA PRO A 828 -5.48 -25.15 -6.86
C PRO A 828 -4.00 -25.01 -6.45
N GLY A 829 -3.15 -24.61 -7.40
CA GLY A 829 -1.75 -24.25 -7.16
C GLY A 829 -1.45 -22.81 -7.57
N ARG A 830 -0.87 -22.03 -6.66
CA ARG A 830 -0.09 -20.82 -6.98
C ARG A 830 1.38 -21.21 -6.89
N GLY A 831 2.15 -20.92 -7.94
CA GLY A 831 3.62 -20.83 -7.98
C GLY A 831 4.42 -21.96 -7.31
N THR A 832 4.96 -22.89 -8.12
CA THR A 832 6.03 -23.90 -7.88
C THR A 832 5.65 -25.31 -8.39
N PHE A 833 5.26 -25.42 -9.67
CA PHE A 833 4.76 -26.69 -10.23
C PHE A 833 5.81 -27.81 -10.25
N ASN A 834 7.10 -27.53 -10.54
CA ASN A 834 8.15 -28.56 -10.53
C ASN A 834 8.33 -29.23 -9.16
N LYS A 835 8.37 -28.44 -8.08
CA LYS A 835 8.57 -28.94 -6.71
C LYS A 835 7.34 -29.69 -6.20
N ARG A 836 6.14 -29.13 -6.42
CA ARG A 836 4.88 -29.75 -5.99
C ARG A 836 4.55 -31.02 -6.77
N TRP A 837 4.82 -31.05 -8.07
CA TRP A 837 4.66 -32.24 -8.92
C TRP A 837 5.63 -33.35 -8.51
N LEU A 838 6.91 -33.04 -8.28
CA LEU A 838 7.87 -34.01 -7.74
C LEU A 838 7.46 -34.52 -6.36
N HIS A 839 6.99 -33.64 -5.47
CA HIS A 839 6.53 -34.01 -4.14
C HIS A 839 5.30 -34.94 -4.18
N MET A 840 4.33 -34.68 -5.06
CA MET A 840 3.17 -35.54 -5.24
C MET A 840 3.53 -36.89 -5.88
N ARG A 841 4.46 -36.92 -6.85
CA ARG A 841 4.96 -38.18 -7.43
C ARG A 841 5.75 -39.01 -6.41
N LEU A 842 6.59 -38.36 -5.61
CA LEU A 842 7.36 -39.00 -4.55
C LEU A 842 6.46 -39.56 -3.46
N HIS A 843 5.44 -38.81 -3.04
CA HIS A 843 4.43 -39.31 -2.11
C HIS A 843 3.70 -40.55 -2.66
N ALA A 844 3.22 -40.49 -3.90
CA ALA A 844 2.55 -41.62 -4.54
C ALA A 844 3.48 -42.83 -4.74
N TRP A 845 4.76 -42.60 -5.07
CA TRP A 845 5.78 -43.63 -5.18
C TRP A 845 6.03 -44.34 -3.85
N LEU A 846 6.18 -43.57 -2.77
CA LEU A 846 6.39 -44.10 -1.41
C LEU A 846 5.16 -44.85 -0.90
N GLU A 847 3.95 -44.33 -1.08
CA GLU A 847 2.70 -45.02 -0.71
C GLU A 847 2.52 -46.33 -1.50
N ALA A 848 2.85 -46.36 -2.79
CA ALA A 848 2.80 -47.59 -3.58
C ALA A 848 3.84 -48.64 -3.15
N GLY A 849 4.93 -48.21 -2.54
CA GLY A 849 5.91 -49.06 -1.89
C GLY A 849 5.51 -49.52 -0.48
N ASN A 850 4.28 -49.27 -0.02
CA ASN A 850 3.81 -49.47 1.36
C ASN A 850 4.61 -48.70 2.43
N ALA A 851 5.24 -47.58 2.07
CA ALA A 851 5.88 -46.70 3.04
C ALA A 851 4.85 -45.77 3.71
N GLU A 852 4.97 -45.58 5.03
CA GLU A 852 4.12 -44.65 5.78
C GLU A 852 4.69 -43.22 5.67
N VAL A 853 4.01 -42.36 4.90
CA VAL A 853 4.48 -41.00 4.60
C VAL A 853 3.87 -40.00 5.58
N ARG A 854 4.72 -39.22 6.29
CA ARG A 854 4.30 -38.13 7.16
C ARG A 854 4.25 -36.81 6.39
N ARG A 855 3.11 -36.10 6.50
CA ARG A 855 2.85 -34.85 5.77
C ARG A 855 3.36 -33.64 6.56
N SER A 856 4.29 -32.87 6.02
CA SER A 856 4.60 -31.52 6.53
C SER A 856 3.69 -30.45 5.91
N PRO A 857 3.20 -29.46 6.70
CA PRO A 857 2.42 -28.32 6.21
C PRO A 857 3.27 -27.26 5.48
N LYS A 858 4.61 -27.28 5.59
CA LYS A 858 5.49 -26.31 4.90
C LYS A 858 6.17 -26.97 3.70
N SER A 859 6.12 -26.32 2.55
CA SER A 859 6.73 -26.83 1.30
C SER A 859 8.27 -26.91 1.32
N THR A 860 8.91 -26.42 2.37
CA THR A 860 10.36 -26.39 2.59
C THR A 860 10.89 -27.56 3.40
N ASP A 861 10.01 -28.32 4.05
CA ASP A 861 10.40 -29.38 4.96
C ASP A 861 10.62 -30.70 4.20
N PRO A 862 11.53 -31.57 4.66
CA PRO A 862 11.71 -32.89 4.06
C PRO A 862 10.44 -33.73 4.21
N LEU A 863 10.11 -34.48 3.16
CA LEU A 863 9.08 -35.50 3.22
C LEU A 863 9.65 -36.69 4.00
N GLU A 864 9.09 -37.01 5.15
CA GLU A 864 9.50 -38.16 5.94
C GLU A 864 8.65 -39.38 5.58
N ALA A 865 9.28 -40.52 5.36
CA ALA A 865 8.56 -41.78 5.13
C ALA A 865 9.25 -42.94 5.84
N VAL A 866 8.46 -43.77 6.53
CA VAL A 866 8.94 -45.02 7.11
C VAL A 866 8.78 -46.11 6.06
N LEU A 867 9.88 -46.67 5.57
CA LEU A 867 9.88 -47.75 4.60
C LEU A 867 9.33 -49.06 5.22
N PRO A 868 8.87 -50.04 4.43
CA PRO A 868 8.32 -51.30 4.95
C PRO A 868 9.28 -52.11 5.83
N ASP A 869 10.59 -51.87 5.72
CA ASP A 869 11.63 -52.49 6.55
C ASP A 869 11.81 -51.77 7.91
N GLY A 870 11.01 -50.74 8.19
CA GLY A 870 11.01 -49.96 9.43
C GLY A 870 11.95 -48.75 9.42
N ASN A 871 12.71 -48.54 8.33
CA ASN A 871 13.67 -47.44 8.26
C ASN A 871 12.99 -46.10 7.96
N LEU A 872 13.28 -45.08 8.77
CA LEU A 872 12.85 -43.71 8.50
C LEU A 872 13.78 -43.06 7.45
N CYS A 873 13.24 -42.81 6.27
CA CYS A 873 13.92 -42.07 5.21
C CYS A 873 13.34 -40.67 5.08
N ARG A 874 14.20 -39.67 4.90
CA ARG A 874 13.82 -38.27 4.74
C ARG A 874 14.21 -37.76 3.36
N TRP A 875 13.24 -37.28 2.60
CA TRP A 875 13.45 -36.84 1.22
C TRP A 875 13.34 -35.32 1.12
N LEU A 876 14.42 -34.66 0.74
CA LEU A 876 14.47 -33.20 0.64
C LEU A 876 14.56 -32.77 -0.84
N ILE A 877 13.51 -32.10 -1.33
CA ILE A 877 13.46 -31.55 -2.68
C ILE A 877 13.98 -30.11 -2.64
N LEU A 878 15.19 -29.87 -3.12
CA LEU A 878 15.87 -28.57 -3.03
C LEU A 878 15.67 -27.74 -4.31
N PRO A 879 15.29 -26.45 -4.19
CA PRO A 879 15.12 -25.56 -5.34
C PRO A 879 16.42 -24.92 -5.84
N SER A 880 17.49 -24.83 -5.03
CA SER A 880 18.81 -24.31 -5.43
C SER A 880 19.91 -24.60 -4.39
N LEU A 881 21.18 -24.43 -4.78
CA LEU A 881 22.37 -24.62 -3.94
C LEU A 881 22.43 -23.74 -2.67
N ARG A 882 21.76 -22.59 -2.59
CA ARG A 882 21.74 -21.75 -1.38
C ARG A 882 20.97 -22.37 -0.20
N ALA A 883 20.13 -23.36 -0.47
CA ALA A 883 19.44 -24.13 0.57
C ALA A 883 20.31 -25.27 1.14
N VAL A 884 21.51 -25.51 0.58
CA VAL A 884 22.46 -26.55 1.04
C VAL A 884 23.17 -26.15 2.33
N THR A 885 23.40 -24.87 2.59
CA THR A 885 23.97 -24.41 3.89
C THR A 885 23.02 -24.63 5.06
N SER A 886 21.71 -24.74 4.82
CA SER A 886 20.72 -25.12 5.82
C SER A 886 20.71 -26.63 6.12
N LEU A 887 21.32 -27.46 5.26
CA LEU A 887 21.40 -28.92 5.45
C LEU A 887 22.42 -29.33 6.52
N ALA A 888 23.51 -28.58 6.71
CA ALA A 888 24.47 -28.86 7.79
C ALA A 888 23.82 -28.79 9.19
N LYS A 889 22.75 -28.00 9.33
CA LYS A 889 21.91 -27.95 10.54
C LYS A 889 21.00 -29.18 10.69
N ILE A 890 20.49 -29.71 9.58
CA ILE A 890 19.58 -30.88 9.57
C ILE A 890 20.37 -32.18 9.72
N ASP A 891 21.57 -32.26 9.15
CA ASP A 891 22.47 -33.42 9.24
C ASP A 891 23.01 -33.59 10.67
N ALA A 892 23.33 -32.48 11.35
CA ALA A 892 23.74 -32.46 12.77
C ALA A 892 22.63 -32.85 13.76
N GLU A 893 21.36 -32.86 13.32
CA GLU A 893 20.17 -33.24 14.09
C GLU A 893 19.60 -34.61 13.66
N SER A 894 20.29 -35.36 12.79
CA SER A 894 19.78 -36.62 12.24
C SER A 894 20.20 -37.84 13.09
N ASP A 895 19.23 -38.52 13.70
CA ASP A 895 19.38 -39.77 14.47
C ASP A 895 19.67 -41.00 13.57
N GLY A 896 20.59 -40.88 12.60
CA GLY A 896 20.96 -41.98 11.69
C GLY A 896 19.98 -42.25 10.53
N SER A 897 19.04 -41.33 10.28
CA SER A 897 18.11 -41.39 9.14
C SER A 897 18.79 -41.05 7.81
N SER A 898 18.58 -41.84 6.75
CA SER A 898 19.11 -41.55 5.41
C SER A 898 18.36 -40.39 4.75
N ILE A 899 19.09 -39.33 4.40
CA ILE A 899 18.55 -38.16 3.71
C ILE A 899 18.83 -38.29 2.19
N ILE A 900 17.77 -38.31 1.38
CA ILE A 900 17.87 -38.38 -0.08
C ILE A 900 17.50 -37.02 -0.68
N VAL A 901 18.40 -36.46 -1.50
CA VAL A 901 18.25 -35.13 -2.09
C VAL A 901 17.91 -35.26 -3.57
N VAL A 902 16.88 -34.55 -4.02
CA VAL A 902 16.47 -34.48 -5.43
C VAL A 902 16.74 -33.08 -5.99
N PRO A 903 17.90 -32.82 -6.62
CA PRO A 903 18.27 -31.50 -7.13
C PRO A 903 17.68 -31.21 -8.52
N THR A 904 17.71 -29.94 -8.93
CA THR A 904 17.45 -29.53 -10.31
C THR A 904 18.65 -29.81 -11.23
N ARG A 905 18.44 -29.83 -12.55
CA ARG A 905 19.40 -30.34 -13.55
C ARG A 905 20.75 -29.60 -13.60
N SER A 906 20.81 -28.32 -13.23
CA SER A 906 22.05 -27.54 -13.17
C SER A 906 22.95 -27.94 -11.99
N ASP A 907 22.39 -28.56 -10.97
CA ASP A 907 23.00 -28.68 -9.65
C ASP A 907 23.45 -30.12 -9.33
N ALA A 908 22.87 -31.13 -9.99
CA ALA A 908 23.15 -32.56 -9.78
C ALA A 908 24.65 -32.94 -9.89
N LYS A 909 25.39 -32.32 -10.81
CA LYS A 909 26.83 -32.58 -10.99
C LYS A 909 27.73 -32.02 -9.87
N ARG A 910 27.23 -31.08 -9.05
CA ARG A 910 28.00 -30.46 -7.96
C ARG A 910 27.75 -31.14 -6.61
N THR A 911 26.58 -31.77 -6.42
CA THR A 911 26.16 -32.39 -5.16
C THR A 911 26.94 -33.68 -4.83
N GLU A 912 27.33 -34.47 -5.84
CA GLU A 912 28.14 -35.71 -5.64
C GLU A 912 29.53 -35.44 -5.03
N THR A 913 30.05 -34.22 -5.14
CA THR A 913 31.43 -33.88 -4.75
C THR A 913 31.60 -33.37 -3.32
N GLN A 914 30.53 -33.07 -2.58
CA GLN A 914 30.63 -32.35 -1.29
C GLN A 914 30.13 -33.09 -0.06
N HIS A 915 29.23 -34.08 -0.18
CA HIS A 915 28.68 -34.81 0.98
C HIS A 915 28.38 -36.27 0.63
N ALA A 916 28.53 -37.20 1.58
CA ALA A 916 28.24 -38.63 1.42
C ALA A 916 26.72 -38.92 1.38
N MET A 917 25.99 -38.26 0.47
CA MET A 917 24.53 -38.36 0.33
C MET A 917 24.16 -39.03 -1.00
N GLN A 918 23.18 -39.93 -1.01
CA GLN A 918 22.59 -40.43 -2.24
C GLN A 918 21.73 -39.34 -2.89
N ALA A 919 22.16 -38.85 -4.06
CA ALA A 919 21.39 -37.92 -4.89
C ALA A 919 20.77 -38.66 -6.07
N LEU A 920 19.48 -38.43 -6.32
CA LEU A 920 18.79 -38.89 -7.53
C LEU A 920 18.50 -37.68 -8.41
N SER A 921 18.96 -37.69 -9.66
CA SER A 921 18.53 -36.66 -10.61
C SER A 921 17.03 -36.77 -10.88
N THR A 922 16.40 -35.66 -11.26
CA THR A 922 14.96 -35.65 -11.61
C THR A 922 14.60 -36.70 -12.67
N ASP A 923 15.47 -36.93 -13.66
CA ASP A 923 15.24 -37.91 -14.73
C ASP A 923 15.39 -39.37 -14.22
N GLU A 924 16.28 -39.62 -13.25
CA GLU A 924 16.45 -40.94 -12.63
C GLU A 924 15.30 -41.29 -11.69
N PHE A 925 14.85 -40.31 -10.90
CA PHE A 925 13.68 -40.44 -10.06
C PHE A 925 12.41 -40.80 -10.88
N ILE A 926 12.23 -40.16 -12.04
CA ILE A 926 11.13 -40.47 -12.96
C ILE A 926 11.21 -41.91 -13.49
N LYS A 927 12.41 -42.42 -13.79
CA LYS A 927 12.62 -43.80 -14.26
C LYS A 927 12.42 -44.86 -13.17
N ALA A 928 12.71 -44.54 -11.91
CA ALA A 928 12.56 -45.45 -10.78
C ALA A 928 11.11 -45.60 -10.27
N THR A 929 10.16 -44.84 -10.82
CA THR A 929 8.75 -44.88 -10.43
C THR A 929 8.00 -46.02 -11.15
N PRO A 930 7.36 -46.99 -10.45
CA PRO A 930 6.67 -48.11 -11.09
C PRO A 930 5.50 -47.66 -11.99
N PRO A 931 5.32 -48.27 -13.17
CA PRO A 931 4.17 -47.99 -14.06
C PRO A 931 2.80 -48.35 -13.46
N THR A 932 2.77 -49.17 -12.41
CA THR A 932 1.54 -49.70 -11.78
C THR A 932 0.70 -48.66 -11.03
N LEU A 933 1.23 -47.45 -10.81
CA LEU A 933 0.52 -46.29 -10.24
C LEU A 933 -0.49 -45.62 -11.20
N LEU A 934 -0.64 -46.12 -12.43
CA LEU A 934 -1.47 -45.54 -13.50
C LEU A 934 -2.90 -46.10 -13.61
N GLY A 935 -3.36 -46.89 -12.64
CA GLY A 935 -4.70 -47.45 -12.68
C GLY A 935 -4.86 -48.56 -13.74
N GLY A 936 -4.23 -49.71 -13.46
CA GLY A 936 -4.62 -51.06 -13.86
C GLY A 936 -4.89 -51.40 -15.33
N HIS A 937 -3.99 -52.16 -15.95
CA HIS A 937 -4.21 -53.60 -16.25
C HIS A 937 -2.86 -54.28 -16.49
N SER A 938 -2.67 -55.46 -15.89
CA SER A 938 -1.66 -56.42 -16.32
C SER A 938 -2.05 -57.02 -17.66
N LYS A 939 -1.16 -56.92 -18.63
CA LYS A 939 -0.81 -57.99 -19.58
C LYS A 939 0.57 -57.71 -20.16
#